data_AF-A0A9W3BPM1-F1
#
_entry.id   AF-A0A9W3BPM1-F1
#
_cell.length_a   1.000
_cell.length_b   1.000
_cell.length_c   1.000
_cell.angle_alpha   90.00
_cell.angle_beta   90.00
_cell.angle_gamma   90.00
#
_symmetry.space_group_name_H-M   'P 1'
#
loop_
_entity.id
_entity.type
_entity.pdbx_description
1 polymer ?
#
loop_
_entity_poly.entity_id
_entity_poly.type
_entity_poly.pdbx_seq_one_letter_code
_entity_poly.pdbx_strand_id
1 'polypeptide(L)'
;MPTLWVGLLGLLALVYCPAEAAKNYASALSKSILFYDAQRSGPLPANNPVPWRGDSALNDCVVGGWYDAGDHVKFGLPMSSSTTLLLWGLIRFKDGYIKANQLNQMLDSIKWPLDYFLRAWNPSTRTLTVQVGDGYADHEWWGRPEDMTMSRPCQTVTTSNRGSDVAAGTAAALAAGAVAFMNNGDTVYSDELLVAAESLYDFAKTYRGIFYGAASFYSSSGDRDELCEASIWLYKATRLSKYLNDARSFVDTGTAWALSWDDKRAACQLLLYEETHENQYRSAVVNFLQSWQPGGGVSYTPCGLAWRDKWGANRYAGNVAFLALLAGEMGIDAAKYRKWAVEQVNFLLGDNNHAGGCFSYVVGYGNTYPLQPHHRSSSCPSPPQACNWDTYNLHSPNPHVLNGALVGGPDQNDNYVDLRSDYVHNEVATDYNSGFQGALAGAVHLEALHALPSTNNRCPCNQYHKYQRPNILCQLISPDIRDLIYSVNSYLQISETKYTLSTHISRYQRPNIHCQLISPDIRDLIYTLECRLVTMATFGLAVILMTTILLHSSESAKNYGVALAKSILFYDAQRSGKLPANNPIHWRGDSALHDCVVGGWYDAGDHIKFGLPMSYTATALVWSLVRFKDGYQRAGQLNQMYDMIKWPLDYFLKAWRPAQNELVVQVGDTHDHDVWGRPEDMTMNRPCAVVNTAHKGSDIAAGTAAALAAGSIAFKEKGDTAYSDQLLSAAKSLYAFAKAHRGLYKGAAEFYDSSGDKDELCEASAWLHKATNEAHYLADARTFVEHEAAWAYSWDDKQVACHLLMYEETKDNQYKNLVTSFFHDWMPGGSVLYTPCGLAWRDKWGSNSYAGNAAFIALLAAEDGINSAAYRKWATEQINYFLGDNHHNGGCFSFEVGYGSKYPLHPHHAGASCPDRPAPCGWPQYESIAPNPQVIQGALVGGPDQHDNYHDVRSDYVQNEVADDYNSGFQGALAGIVHLQATNSLPATNNKCPCNA
;
A
#
# COMPACT_ATOMS: atom_id res chain seq x y z
N MET A 1 44.42 29.44 31.49
CA MET A 1 43.68 28.49 30.64
C MET A 1 42.23 28.52 31.13
N PRO A 2 41.36 29.27 30.45
CA PRO A 2 40.36 28.62 29.60
C PRO A 2 39.98 29.50 28.39
N THR A 3 40.57 29.23 27.22
CA THR A 3 40.23 29.90 25.95
C THR A 3 39.92 28.87 24.85
N LEU A 4 39.42 27.68 25.24
CA LEU A 4 39.13 26.57 24.32
C LEU A 4 37.67 26.12 24.32
N TRP A 5 36.77 26.80 25.04
CA TRP A 5 35.35 26.44 25.13
C TRP A 5 34.39 27.38 24.40
N VAL A 6 34.86 28.51 23.85
CA VAL A 6 34.01 29.49 23.16
C VAL A 6 34.00 29.29 21.64
N GLY A 7 34.99 28.57 21.07
CA GLY A 7 35.03 28.25 19.63
C GLY A 7 34.16 27.06 19.22
N LEU A 8 33.89 26.12 20.13
CA LEU A 8 33.11 24.91 19.80
C LEU A 8 31.60 25.16 19.82
N LEU A 9 31.12 26.18 20.54
CA LEU A 9 29.70 26.57 20.59
C LEU A 9 29.28 27.46 19.41
N GLY A 10 30.22 28.12 18.73
CA GLY A 10 29.94 28.92 17.54
C GLY A 10 29.80 28.11 16.25
N LEU A 11 30.46 26.95 16.16
CA LEU A 11 30.39 26.05 15.00
C LEU A 11 29.22 25.04 15.07
N LEU A 12 28.65 24.82 16.26
CA LEU A 12 27.39 24.09 16.45
C LEU A 12 26.14 24.98 16.33
N ALA A 13 26.34 26.30 16.15
CA ALA A 13 25.28 27.28 15.92
C ALA A 13 25.20 27.75 14.44
N LEU A 14 25.80 27.00 13.50
CA LEU A 14 25.20 26.84 12.17
C LEU A 14 24.01 25.90 12.35
N VAL A 15 22.98 26.52 12.92
CA VAL A 15 21.72 25.95 13.36
C VAL A 15 21.15 25.10 12.24
N TYR A 16 21.11 23.79 12.50
CA TYR A 16 20.04 22.88 12.14
C TYR A 16 18.82 23.65 11.65
N CYS A 17 18.69 23.83 10.33
CA CYS A 17 17.40 24.19 9.77
C CYS A 17 16.58 22.92 9.98
N PRO A 18 15.59 22.89 10.89
CA PRO A 18 14.76 21.72 11.02
C PRO A 18 14.18 21.43 9.64
N ALA A 19 14.38 20.21 9.15
CA ALA A 19 13.71 19.76 7.94
C ALA A 19 12.21 20.04 8.12
N GLU A 20 11.63 20.74 7.16
CA GLU A 20 10.19 20.97 7.09
C GLU A 20 9.50 19.61 7.24
N ALA A 21 8.58 19.48 8.20
CA ALA A 21 7.88 18.22 8.41
C ALA A 21 7.18 17.82 7.10
N ALA A 22 7.66 16.76 6.44
CA ALA A 22 7.16 16.35 5.14
C ALA A 22 5.65 16.13 5.17
N LYS A 23 4.93 16.64 4.16
CA LYS A 23 3.48 16.44 4.03
C LYS A 23 3.21 14.94 3.90
N ASN A 24 2.27 14.43 4.69
CA ASN A 24 1.87 13.02 4.60
C ASN A 24 0.75 12.87 3.56
N TYR A 25 1.09 12.71 2.28
CA TYR A 25 0.08 12.57 1.21
C TYR A 25 -0.71 11.25 1.34
N ALA A 26 -0.09 10.18 1.83
CA ALA A 26 -0.74 8.89 2.05
C ALA A 26 -1.90 9.01 3.06
N SER A 27 -1.73 9.79 4.14
CA SER A 27 -2.79 10.07 5.11
C SER A 27 -3.92 10.90 4.51
N ALA A 28 -3.60 11.92 3.70
CA ALA A 28 -4.61 12.69 2.98
C ALA A 28 -5.39 11.81 1.98
N LEU A 29 -4.71 10.90 1.28
CA LEU A 29 -5.31 9.96 0.33
C LEU A 29 -6.29 9.01 1.03
N SER A 30 -5.86 8.41 2.15
CA SER A 30 -6.73 7.55 2.96
C SER A 30 -7.99 8.28 3.43
N LYS A 31 -7.83 9.53 3.90
CA LYS A 31 -8.96 10.37 4.31
C LYS A 31 -9.89 10.69 3.15
N SER A 32 -9.36 11.04 1.98
CA SER A 32 -10.20 11.33 0.80
C SER A 32 -11.09 10.13 0.43
N ILE A 33 -10.62 8.89 0.61
CA ILE A 33 -11.46 7.71 0.39
C ILE A 33 -12.57 7.61 1.44
N LEU A 34 -12.27 7.90 2.71
CA LEU A 34 -13.29 7.97 3.78
C LEU A 34 -14.37 9.01 3.51
N PHE A 35 -14.06 10.10 2.79
CA PHE A 35 -15.07 11.06 2.36
C PHE A 35 -16.08 10.40 1.41
N TYR A 36 -15.63 9.65 0.40
CA TYR A 36 -16.56 8.91 -0.47
C TYR A 36 -17.37 7.87 0.28
N ASP A 37 -16.79 7.23 1.29
CA ASP A 37 -17.53 6.32 2.18
C ASP A 37 -18.61 7.06 2.97
N ALA A 38 -18.32 8.30 3.38
CA ALA A 38 -19.27 9.21 4.01
C ALA A 38 -20.35 9.75 3.04
N GLN A 39 -20.20 9.57 1.73
CA GLN A 39 -21.20 9.91 0.71
C GLN A 39 -22.08 8.72 0.28
N ARG A 40 -21.79 7.48 0.72
CA ARG A 40 -22.57 6.28 0.32
C ARG A 40 -24.06 6.41 0.68
N SER A 41 -24.94 6.24 -0.29
CA SER A 41 -26.39 6.09 -0.13
C SER A 41 -26.79 4.61 -0.25
N GLY A 42 -27.96 4.23 0.29
CA GLY A 42 -28.44 2.85 0.30
C GLY A 42 -28.09 2.08 1.59
N PRO A 43 -28.20 0.74 1.56
CA PRO A 43 -27.81 -0.12 2.69
C PRO A 43 -26.29 -0.18 2.77
N LEU A 44 -25.73 0.25 3.89
CA LEU A 44 -24.29 0.28 4.13
C LEU A 44 -23.81 -1.12 4.56
N PRO A 45 -22.58 -1.52 4.19
CA PRO A 45 -22.09 -2.83 4.57
C PRO A 45 -21.75 -2.86 6.07
N ALA A 46 -21.76 -4.05 6.67
CA ALA A 46 -21.49 -4.22 8.10
C ALA A 46 -20.09 -3.72 8.52
N ASN A 47 -19.13 -3.69 7.58
CA ASN A 47 -17.78 -3.17 7.75
C ASN A 47 -17.64 -1.70 7.26
N ASN A 48 -18.73 -0.93 7.17
CA ASN A 48 -18.69 0.47 6.76
C ASN A 48 -17.67 1.27 7.61
N PRO A 49 -16.67 1.91 7.00
CA PRO A 49 -15.59 2.59 7.72
C PRO A 49 -16.04 3.92 8.37
N VAL A 50 -17.24 4.40 8.06
CA VAL A 50 -17.81 5.64 8.60
C VAL A 50 -18.96 5.31 9.56
N PRO A 51 -18.68 4.96 10.84
CA PRO A 51 -19.65 4.33 11.73
C PRO A 51 -20.83 5.22 12.15
N TRP A 52 -20.74 6.53 11.89
CA TRP A 52 -21.81 7.48 12.17
C TRP A 52 -22.80 7.64 11.00
N ARG A 53 -22.55 7.00 9.85
CA ARG A 53 -23.51 6.90 8.75
C ARG A 53 -24.39 5.66 8.92
N GLY A 54 -25.69 5.81 8.69
CA GLY A 54 -26.66 4.71 8.64
C GLY A 54 -27.21 4.44 7.24
N ASP A 55 -27.87 3.29 7.12
CA ASP A 55 -28.66 2.89 5.96
C ASP A 55 -29.72 3.94 5.63
N SER A 56 -29.78 4.38 4.38
CA SER A 56 -30.66 5.48 3.99
C SER A 56 -31.12 5.38 2.53
N ALA A 57 -32.19 6.12 2.20
CA ALA A 57 -32.77 6.17 0.85
C ALA A 57 -33.07 4.76 0.27
N LEU A 58 -33.52 3.85 1.13
CA LEU A 58 -33.75 2.43 0.79
C LEU A 58 -34.94 2.21 -0.17
N ASN A 59 -35.76 3.25 -0.37
CA ASN A 59 -36.92 3.24 -1.25
C ASN A 59 -36.68 4.00 -2.57
N ASP A 60 -35.44 4.42 -2.84
CA ASP A 60 -35.08 5.02 -4.11
C ASP A 60 -35.36 4.04 -5.26
N CYS A 61 -35.75 4.55 -6.44
CA CYS A 61 -35.94 3.69 -7.62
C CYS A 61 -34.64 2.98 -8.04
N VAL A 62 -33.49 3.56 -7.67
CA VAL A 62 -32.16 2.96 -7.78
C VAL A 62 -31.42 3.20 -6.46
N VAL A 63 -31.34 2.14 -5.66
CA VAL A 63 -30.65 2.13 -4.36
C VAL A 63 -29.13 2.00 -4.55
N GLY A 64 -28.33 2.56 -3.65
CA GLY A 64 -26.86 2.59 -3.73
C GLY A 64 -26.32 3.94 -4.22
N GLY A 65 -25.09 4.01 -4.70
CA GLY A 65 -24.50 5.25 -5.27
C GLY A 65 -24.12 6.27 -4.21
N TRP A 66 -23.66 7.44 -4.65
CA TRP A 66 -23.25 8.52 -3.76
C TRP A 66 -24.27 9.64 -3.70
N TYR A 67 -24.43 10.24 -2.52
CA TYR A 67 -24.95 11.60 -2.42
C TYR A 67 -23.93 12.57 -2.98
N ASP A 68 -24.41 13.58 -3.68
CA ASP A 68 -23.58 14.46 -4.50
C ASP A 68 -22.63 15.34 -3.66
N ALA A 69 -23.19 16.06 -2.69
CA ALA A 69 -22.49 17.07 -1.92
C ALA A 69 -22.85 17.03 -0.43
N GLY A 70 -23.21 18.19 0.13
CA GLY A 70 -23.79 18.30 1.47
C GLY A 70 -25.24 17.84 1.56
N ASP A 71 -25.86 17.53 0.43
CA ASP A 71 -27.25 17.13 0.23
C ASP A 71 -27.42 15.62 0.08
N HIS A 72 -28.64 15.17 -0.23
CA HIS A 72 -28.95 13.77 -0.44
C HIS A 72 -29.53 13.47 -1.82
N VAL A 73 -29.35 14.40 -2.77
CA VAL A 73 -29.62 14.14 -4.19
C VAL A 73 -28.52 13.28 -4.78
N LYS A 74 -28.88 12.41 -5.72
CA LYS A 74 -27.94 11.64 -6.55
C LYS A 74 -27.91 12.26 -7.94
N PHE A 75 -26.98 13.16 -8.21
CA PHE A 75 -26.79 13.75 -9.54
C PHE A 75 -25.86 12.89 -10.40
N GLY A 76 -26.36 12.35 -11.51
CA GLY A 76 -25.62 11.38 -12.34
C GLY A 76 -24.42 11.97 -13.07
N LEU A 77 -24.52 13.21 -13.57
CA LEU A 77 -23.44 13.86 -14.31
C LEU A 77 -22.16 14.05 -13.46
N PRO A 78 -22.20 14.75 -12.30
CA PRO A 78 -21.02 14.88 -11.44
C PRO A 78 -20.57 13.56 -10.83
N MET A 79 -21.48 12.64 -10.49
CA MET A 79 -21.11 11.32 -9.96
C MET A 79 -20.29 10.53 -10.99
N SER A 80 -20.74 10.47 -12.25
CA SER A 80 -20.03 9.75 -13.32
C SER A 80 -18.66 10.37 -13.60
N SER A 81 -18.56 11.70 -13.63
CA SER A 81 -17.27 12.39 -13.76
C SER A 81 -16.32 12.07 -12.61
N SER A 82 -16.81 12.10 -11.37
CA SER A 82 -16.02 11.81 -10.18
C SER A 82 -15.47 10.39 -10.24
N THR A 83 -16.33 9.41 -10.57
CA THR A 83 -15.95 8.01 -10.73
C THR A 83 -14.89 7.84 -11.81
N THR A 84 -15.03 8.47 -12.98
CA THR A 84 -14.03 8.38 -14.07
C THR A 84 -12.66 8.93 -13.66
N LEU A 85 -12.59 10.11 -13.02
CA LEU A 85 -11.30 10.69 -12.59
C LEU A 85 -10.62 9.86 -11.49
N LEU A 86 -11.40 9.36 -10.54
CA LEU A 86 -10.92 8.45 -9.49
C LEU A 86 -10.33 7.16 -10.08
N LEU A 87 -11.04 6.55 -11.03
CA LEU A 87 -10.59 5.35 -11.75
C LEU A 87 -9.35 5.64 -12.59
N TRP A 88 -9.28 6.79 -13.24
CA TRP A 88 -8.09 7.20 -13.98
C TRP A 88 -6.87 7.29 -13.05
N GLY A 89 -7.04 7.93 -11.88
CA GLY A 89 -6.00 8.01 -10.87
C GLY A 89 -5.60 6.63 -10.34
N LEU A 90 -6.57 5.75 -10.09
CA LEU A 90 -6.31 4.37 -9.67
C LEU A 90 -5.55 3.55 -10.73
N ILE A 91 -5.90 3.69 -12.01
CA ILE A 91 -5.24 3.00 -13.11
C ILE A 91 -3.80 3.50 -13.27
N ARG A 92 -3.57 4.81 -13.17
CA ARG A 92 -2.29 5.44 -13.48
C ARG A 92 -1.32 5.48 -12.32
N PHE A 93 -1.82 5.60 -11.10
CA PHE A 93 -1.04 5.72 -9.86
C PHE A 93 -1.40 4.59 -8.89
N LYS A 94 -1.65 3.38 -9.41
CA LYS A 94 -1.99 2.19 -8.63
C LYS A 94 -0.98 1.93 -7.51
N ASP A 95 0.29 2.09 -7.80
CA ASP A 95 1.39 1.96 -6.86
C ASP A 95 1.36 3.02 -5.75
N GLY A 96 0.88 4.23 -6.02
CA GLY A 96 0.57 5.24 -5.01
C GLY A 96 -0.49 4.75 -4.01
N TYR A 97 -1.57 4.13 -4.49
CA TYR A 97 -2.57 3.50 -3.62
C TYR A 97 -2.01 2.31 -2.85
N ILE A 98 -1.14 1.49 -3.44
CA ILE A 98 -0.45 0.38 -2.76
C ILE A 98 0.46 0.92 -1.66
N LYS A 99 1.29 1.93 -1.96
CA LYS A 99 2.21 2.57 -1.01
C LYS A 99 1.49 3.19 0.18
N ALA A 100 0.31 3.77 -0.06
CA ALA A 100 -0.55 4.31 1.01
C ALA A 100 -1.36 3.24 1.77
N ASN A 101 -1.26 1.97 1.38
CA ASN A 101 -2.10 0.87 1.88
C ASN A 101 -3.61 1.13 1.72
N GLN A 102 -4.00 1.73 0.59
CA GLN A 102 -5.38 2.13 0.30
C GLN A 102 -5.97 1.43 -0.93
N LEU A 103 -5.26 0.54 -1.62
CA LEU A 103 -5.76 -0.08 -2.85
C LEU A 103 -7.11 -0.81 -2.64
N ASN A 104 -7.20 -1.67 -1.61
CA ASN A 104 -8.42 -2.43 -1.34
C ASN A 104 -9.59 -1.52 -0.92
N GLN A 105 -9.31 -0.53 -0.06
CA GLN A 105 -10.32 0.45 0.36
C GLN A 105 -10.81 1.29 -0.83
N MET A 106 -9.91 1.67 -1.73
CA MET A 106 -10.24 2.38 -2.95
C MET A 106 -11.11 1.52 -3.89
N LEU A 107 -10.75 0.25 -4.09
CA LEU A 107 -11.52 -0.69 -4.91
C LEU A 107 -12.93 -0.93 -4.34
N ASP A 108 -13.07 -1.08 -3.01
CA ASP A 108 -14.37 -1.18 -2.34
C ASP A 108 -15.20 0.09 -2.51
N SER A 109 -14.58 1.25 -2.27
CA SER A 109 -15.26 2.55 -2.37
C SER A 109 -15.71 2.86 -3.80
N ILE A 110 -14.87 2.61 -4.81
CA ILE A 110 -15.17 2.92 -6.21
C ILE A 110 -16.17 1.95 -6.84
N LYS A 111 -16.31 0.73 -6.28
CA LYS A 111 -17.37 -0.21 -6.68
C LYS A 111 -18.77 0.34 -6.40
N TRP A 112 -18.91 1.18 -5.38
CA TRP A 112 -20.19 1.74 -4.94
C TRP A 112 -20.96 2.52 -6.03
N PRO A 113 -20.37 3.52 -6.71
CA PRO A 113 -21.01 4.19 -7.83
C PRO A 113 -21.12 3.31 -9.08
N LEU A 114 -20.18 2.39 -9.32
CA LEU A 114 -20.23 1.48 -10.47
C LEU A 114 -21.42 0.51 -10.38
N ASP A 115 -21.67 -0.09 -9.22
CA ASP A 115 -22.85 -0.91 -8.96
C ASP A 115 -24.15 -0.11 -9.07
N TYR A 116 -24.12 1.18 -8.72
CA TYR A 116 -25.25 2.08 -8.94
C TYR A 116 -25.51 2.31 -10.43
N PHE A 117 -24.47 2.58 -11.23
CA PHE A 117 -24.60 2.78 -12.68
C PHE A 117 -25.11 1.53 -13.39
N LEU A 118 -24.63 0.34 -13.01
CA LEU A 118 -25.13 -0.94 -13.53
C LEU A 118 -26.64 -1.12 -13.28
N ARG A 119 -27.12 -0.74 -12.10
CA ARG A 119 -28.56 -0.78 -11.76
C ARG A 119 -29.36 0.34 -12.42
N ALA A 120 -28.75 1.50 -12.63
CA ALA A 120 -29.40 2.66 -13.22
C ALA A 120 -29.67 2.49 -14.72
N TRP A 121 -28.85 1.69 -15.42
CA TRP A 121 -28.98 1.44 -16.85
C TRP A 121 -29.79 0.17 -17.15
N ASN A 122 -30.89 0.33 -17.90
CA ASN A 122 -31.65 -0.80 -18.43
C ASN A 122 -31.54 -0.85 -19.97
N PRO A 123 -30.72 -1.75 -20.54
CA PRO A 123 -30.53 -1.83 -21.99
C PRO A 123 -31.76 -2.33 -22.74
N SER A 124 -32.63 -3.13 -22.10
CA SER A 124 -33.84 -3.68 -22.74
C SER A 124 -34.90 -2.60 -23.02
N THR A 125 -35.00 -1.61 -22.13
CA THR A 125 -35.92 -0.48 -22.25
C THR A 125 -35.23 0.80 -22.74
N ARG A 126 -33.90 0.77 -22.91
CA ARG A 126 -33.05 1.92 -23.28
C ARG A 126 -33.31 3.13 -22.38
N THR A 127 -33.33 2.88 -21.08
CA THR A 127 -33.63 3.88 -20.05
C THR A 127 -32.49 3.94 -19.05
N LEU A 128 -31.93 5.12 -18.82
CA LEU A 128 -30.94 5.39 -17.78
C LEU A 128 -31.57 6.31 -16.72
N THR A 129 -31.48 5.91 -15.45
CA THR A 129 -31.78 6.82 -14.33
C THR A 129 -30.61 7.75 -14.08
N VAL A 130 -30.84 9.06 -14.19
CA VAL A 130 -29.79 10.09 -14.16
C VAL A 130 -29.87 10.99 -12.95
N GLN A 131 -31.00 10.98 -12.24
CA GLN A 131 -31.15 11.70 -10.98
C GLN A 131 -32.13 10.96 -10.06
N VAL A 132 -31.82 10.92 -8.77
CA VAL A 132 -32.77 10.48 -7.73
C VAL A 132 -32.82 11.54 -6.62
N GLY A 133 -34.03 11.96 -6.29
CA GLY A 133 -34.29 13.14 -5.45
C GLY A 133 -34.62 14.36 -6.28
N ASP A 134 -35.55 15.18 -5.79
CA ASP A 134 -35.80 16.52 -6.32
C ASP A 134 -34.89 17.51 -5.57
N GLY A 135 -34.12 18.31 -6.31
CA GLY A 135 -33.12 19.18 -5.69
C GLY A 135 -33.72 20.21 -4.74
N TYR A 136 -34.88 20.78 -5.07
CA TYR A 136 -35.51 21.77 -4.19
C TYR A 136 -36.08 21.12 -2.93
N ALA A 137 -36.82 20.02 -3.08
CA ALA A 137 -37.41 19.32 -1.93
C ALA A 137 -36.34 18.72 -0.99
N ASP A 138 -35.24 18.20 -1.55
CA ASP A 138 -34.10 17.73 -0.76
C ASP A 138 -33.42 18.90 -0.04
N HIS A 139 -33.27 20.04 -0.72
CA HIS A 139 -32.58 21.20 -0.16
C HIS A 139 -33.40 21.96 0.90
N GLU A 140 -34.74 21.84 0.89
CA GLU A 140 -35.63 22.34 1.95
C GLU A 140 -35.53 21.53 3.26
N TRP A 141 -34.84 20.40 3.23
CA TRP A 141 -34.63 19.53 4.38
C TRP A 141 -33.17 19.57 4.86
N TRP A 142 -32.99 19.54 6.18
CA TRP A 142 -31.69 19.39 6.83
C TRP A 142 -31.81 18.33 7.91
N GLY A 143 -31.05 17.25 7.82
CA GLY A 143 -31.15 16.13 8.76
C GLY A 143 -30.23 14.96 8.42
N ARG A 144 -30.41 13.83 9.10
CA ARG A 144 -29.71 12.57 8.76
C ARG A 144 -30.42 11.86 7.62
N PRO A 145 -29.71 11.30 6.62
CA PRO A 145 -30.36 10.75 5.42
C PRO A 145 -31.33 9.59 5.72
N GLU A 146 -31.15 8.87 6.82
CA GLU A 146 -32.07 7.85 7.34
C GLU A 146 -33.42 8.41 7.82
N ASP A 147 -33.49 9.72 8.13
CA ASP A 147 -34.69 10.42 8.62
C ASP A 147 -35.47 11.13 7.50
N MET A 148 -35.06 10.96 6.23
CA MET A 148 -35.76 11.53 5.07
C MET A 148 -37.17 10.95 4.92
N THR A 149 -38.17 11.81 4.76
CA THR A 149 -39.58 11.42 4.58
C THR A 149 -40.23 12.02 3.33
N MET A 150 -39.56 12.96 2.66
CA MET A 150 -40.02 13.56 1.41
C MET A 150 -40.01 12.55 0.26
N SER A 151 -40.78 12.85 -0.78
CA SER A 151 -40.71 12.07 -2.02
C SER A 151 -39.35 12.28 -2.69
N ARG A 152 -38.74 11.19 -3.15
CA ARG A 152 -37.46 11.19 -3.86
C ARG A 152 -37.67 10.70 -5.30
N PRO A 153 -38.18 11.56 -6.20
CA PRO A 153 -38.51 11.16 -7.57
C PRO A 153 -37.25 10.81 -8.36
N CYS A 154 -37.44 10.02 -9.42
CA CYS A 154 -36.37 9.64 -10.33
C CYS A 154 -36.56 10.27 -11.70
N GLN A 155 -35.51 10.88 -12.20
CA GLN A 155 -35.46 11.39 -13.57
C GLN A 155 -34.66 10.43 -14.45
N THR A 156 -35.16 10.19 -15.65
CA THR A 156 -34.58 9.23 -16.58
C THR A 156 -34.37 9.86 -17.95
N VAL A 157 -33.35 9.37 -18.65
CA VAL A 157 -33.16 9.63 -20.08
C VAL A 157 -33.53 8.38 -20.87
N THR A 158 -34.13 8.60 -22.03
CA THR A 158 -34.68 7.59 -22.94
C THR A 158 -34.39 8.00 -24.38
N THR A 159 -34.87 7.20 -25.35
CA THR A 159 -34.73 7.55 -26.78
C THR A 159 -35.43 8.87 -27.17
N SER A 160 -36.43 9.31 -26.40
CA SER A 160 -37.15 10.58 -26.61
C SER A 160 -36.72 11.69 -25.66
N ASN A 161 -36.39 11.36 -24.41
CA ASN A 161 -35.84 12.31 -23.44
C ASN A 161 -34.32 12.14 -23.37
N ARG A 162 -33.59 12.89 -24.19
CA ARG A 162 -32.17 12.62 -24.47
C ARG A 162 -31.25 13.20 -23.38
N GLY A 163 -30.05 12.64 -23.28
CA GLY A 163 -29.03 13.05 -22.30
C GLY A 163 -27.73 12.29 -22.54
N SER A 164 -27.09 12.59 -23.67
CA SER A 164 -25.83 12.02 -24.12
C SER A 164 -24.64 12.46 -23.27
N ASP A 165 -24.69 13.66 -22.71
CA ASP A 165 -23.79 14.16 -21.67
C ASP A 165 -23.67 13.14 -20.51
N VAL A 166 -24.74 12.94 -19.76
CA VAL A 166 -24.75 12.04 -18.60
C VAL A 166 -24.62 10.57 -19.00
N ALA A 167 -25.20 10.15 -20.12
CA ALA A 167 -25.08 8.76 -20.59
C ALA A 167 -23.65 8.41 -21.02
N ALA A 168 -22.97 9.30 -21.76
CA ALA A 168 -21.58 9.08 -22.16
C ALA A 168 -20.63 9.20 -20.96
N GLY A 169 -20.84 10.16 -20.05
CA GLY A 169 -20.08 10.24 -18.80
C GLY A 169 -20.19 8.95 -17.96
N THR A 170 -21.39 8.39 -17.87
CA THR A 170 -21.62 7.09 -17.19
C THR A 170 -20.93 5.93 -17.93
N ALA A 171 -20.97 5.93 -19.27
CA ALA A 171 -20.26 4.92 -20.06
C ALA A 171 -18.73 5.02 -19.89
N ALA A 172 -18.17 6.24 -19.79
CA ALA A 172 -16.77 6.47 -19.49
C ALA A 172 -16.38 5.89 -18.13
N ALA A 173 -17.20 6.12 -17.10
CA ALA A 173 -16.98 5.59 -15.76
C ALA A 173 -16.98 4.05 -15.73
N LEU A 174 -17.97 3.43 -16.39
CA LEU A 174 -18.06 1.97 -16.52
C LEU A 174 -16.87 1.40 -17.31
N ALA A 175 -16.48 2.02 -18.42
CA ALA A 175 -15.33 1.59 -19.23
C ALA A 175 -14.00 1.72 -18.48
N ALA A 176 -13.77 2.83 -17.78
CA ALA A 176 -12.62 3.00 -16.90
C ALA A 176 -12.66 1.97 -15.75
N GLY A 177 -13.86 1.67 -15.24
CA GLY A 177 -14.08 0.65 -14.21
C GLY A 177 -13.65 -0.72 -14.71
N ALA A 178 -14.08 -1.11 -15.91
CA ALA A 178 -13.65 -2.35 -16.54
C ALA A 178 -12.11 -2.45 -16.62
N VAL A 179 -11.44 -1.40 -17.09
CA VAL A 179 -9.97 -1.36 -17.11
C VAL A 179 -9.38 -1.52 -15.71
N ALA A 180 -9.89 -0.79 -14.71
CA ALA A 180 -9.38 -0.84 -13.35
C ALA A 180 -9.54 -2.22 -12.71
N PHE A 181 -10.72 -2.85 -12.81
CA PHE A 181 -10.99 -4.16 -12.21
C PHE A 181 -10.29 -5.29 -12.96
N MET A 182 -10.17 -5.21 -14.29
CA MET A 182 -9.30 -6.10 -15.07
C MET A 182 -7.85 -6.03 -14.60
N ASN A 183 -7.31 -4.82 -14.43
CA ASN A 183 -5.94 -4.60 -13.92
C ASN A 183 -5.74 -5.06 -12.46
N ASN A 184 -6.82 -5.38 -11.75
CA ASN A 184 -6.81 -5.87 -10.37
C ASN A 184 -7.33 -7.32 -10.25
N GLY A 185 -7.49 -8.03 -11.37
CA GLY A 185 -7.80 -9.46 -11.40
C GLY A 185 -9.27 -9.83 -11.26
N ASP A 186 -10.19 -8.86 -11.14
CA ASP A 186 -11.64 -9.11 -11.13
C ASP A 186 -12.20 -9.05 -12.55
N THR A 187 -11.96 -10.12 -13.30
CA THR A 187 -12.36 -10.19 -14.72
C THR A 187 -13.88 -10.28 -14.89
N VAL A 188 -14.59 -10.91 -13.96
CA VAL A 188 -16.05 -11.07 -14.03
C VAL A 188 -16.74 -9.72 -13.89
N TYR A 189 -16.37 -8.94 -12.88
CA TYR A 189 -16.94 -7.61 -12.69
C TYR A 189 -16.49 -6.66 -13.80
N SER A 190 -15.23 -6.76 -14.26
CA SER A 190 -14.76 -6.01 -15.43
C SER A 190 -15.63 -6.25 -16.67
N ASP A 191 -15.94 -7.51 -16.99
CA ASP A 191 -16.75 -7.85 -18.17
C ASP A 191 -18.19 -7.32 -18.02
N GLU A 192 -18.77 -7.41 -16.82
CA GLU A 192 -20.09 -6.83 -16.53
C GLU A 192 -20.12 -5.31 -16.78
N LEU A 193 -19.13 -4.60 -16.26
CA LEU A 193 -18.97 -3.16 -16.47
C LEU A 193 -18.79 -2.82 -17.96
N LEU A 194 -17.99 -3.60 -18.67
CA LEU A 194 -17.69 -3.36 -20.08
C LEU A 194 -18.94 -3.53 -20.96
N VAL A 195 -19.73 -4.59 -20.75
CA VAL A 195 -20.99 -4.82 -21.48
C VAL A 195 -21.96 -3.64 -21.27
N ALA A 196 -22.09 -3.17 -20.03
CA ALA A 196 -22.91 -2.00 -19.74
C ALA A 196 -22.35 -0.73 -20.40
N ALA A 197 -21.03 -0.51 -20.35
CA ALA A 197 -20.38 0.64 -20.96
C ALA A 197 -20.59 0.72 -22.47
N GLU A 198 -20.38 -0.38 -23.20
CA GLU A 198 -20.56 -0.43 -24.65
C GLU A 198 -22.01 -0.14 -25.05
N SER A 199 -22.97 -0.79 -24.38
CA SER A 199 -24.39 -0.61 -24.68
C SER A 199 -24.89 0.81 -24.36
N LEU A 200 -24.39 1.41 -23.27
CA LEU A 200 -24.76 2.76 -22.87
C LEU A 200 -24.10 3.83 -23.76
N TYR A 201 -22.86 3.62 -24.18
CA TYR A 201 -22.19 4.49 -25.15
C TYR A 201 -22.91 4.48 -26.51
N ASP A 202 -23.30 3.30 -27.00
CA ASP A 202 -24.07 3.17 -28.24
C ASP A 202 -25.40 3.94 -28.14
N PHE A 203 -26.09 3.87 -26.98
CA PHE A 203 -27.27 4.68 -26.71
C PHE A 203 -26.96 6.18 -26.74
N ALA A 204 -25.94 6.63 -26.01
CA ALA A 204 -25.55 8.04 -25.91
C ALA A 204 -25.18 8.64 -27.29
N LYS A 205 -24.44 7.89 -28.11
CA LYS A 205 -24.02 8.29 -29.45
C LYS A 205 -25.18 8.30 -30.44
N THR A 206 -26.12 7.35 -30.33
CA THR A 206 -27.27 7.24 -31.24
C THR A 206 -28.34 8.29 -30.95
N TYR A 207 -28.63 8.56 -29.68
CA TYR A 207 -29.72 9.43 -29.24
C TYR A 207 -29.20 10.76 -28.67
N ARG A 208 -28.52 11.54 -29.52
CA ARG A 208 -27.83 12.80 -29.19
C ARG A 208 -28.74 13.87 -28.57
N GLY A 209 -28.38 14.39 -27.40
CA GLY A 209 -29.01 15.54 -26.73
C GLY A 209 -28.46 15.79 -25.32
N ILE A 210 -28.86 16.89 -24.70
CA ILE A 210 -28.41 17.32 -23.36
C ILE A 210 -29.52 17.09 -22.35
N PHE A 211 -29.17 16.65 -21.14
CA PHE A 211 -30.12 16.48 -20.05
C PHE A 211 -30.34 17.80 -19.29
N TYR A 212 -31.56 18.34 -19.32
CA TYR A 212 -31.89 19.62 -18.68
C TYR A 212 -32.55 19.50 -17.30
N GLY A 213 -32.85 18.28 -16.83
CA GLY A 213 -33.61 18.07 -15.59
C GLY A 213 -32.91 18.56 -14.32
N ALA A 214 -31.58 18.67 -14.37
CA ALA A 214 -30.74 19.17 -13.29
C ALA A 214 -30.20 20.59 -13.52
N ALA A 215 -30.68 21.34 -14.53
CA ALA A 215 -30.00 22.56 -15.01
C ALA A 215 -29.85 23.70 -13.97
N SER A 216 -30.65 23.70 -12.90
CA SER A 216 -30.50 24.67 -11.79
C SER A 216 -29.39 24.31 -10.80
N PHE A 217 -28.78 23.14 -10.96
CA PHE A 217 -27.72 22.59 -10.10
C PHE A 217 -26.50 22.22 -10.93
N TYR A 218 -26.67 21.33 -11.91
CA TYR A 218 -25.64 20.83 -12.82
C TYR A 218 -26.09 21.00 -14.28
N SER A 219 -25.88 22.19 -14.85
CA SER A 219 -26.14 22.44 -16.27
C SER A 219 -24.95 22.00 -17.12
N SER A 220 -25.18 21.09 -18.06
CA SER A 220 -24.18 20.69 -19.04
C SER A 220 -23.95 21.79 -20.10
N SER A 221 -22.70 21.97 -20.50
CA SER A 221 -22.26 22.85 -21.59
C SER A 221 -22.26 22.16 -22.96
N GLY A 222 -22.36 20.84 -22.99
CA GLY A 222 -22.27 20.01 -24.18
C GLY A 222 -22.19 18.52 -23.87
N ASP A 223 -22.17 17.71 -24.92
CA ASP A 223 -22.11 16.24 -24.86
C ASP A 223 -20.99 15.67 -25.74
N ARG A 224 -20.14 16.53 -26.30
CA ARG A 224 -19.16 16.15 -27.32
C ARG A 224 -17.90 15.62 -26.67
N ASP A 225 -17.48 16.27 -25.60
CA ASP A 225 -16.33 15.90 -24.80
C ASP A 225 -16.60 14.68 -23.89
N GLU A 226 -17.81 14.48 -23.37
CA GLU A 226 -18.17 13.20 -22.73
C GLU A 226 -18.13 12.03 -23.72
N LEU A 227 -18.64 12.22 -24.95
CA LEU A 227 -18.52 11.18 -25.99
C LEU A 227 -17.06 10.89 -26.35
N CYS A 228 -16.22 11.93 -26.37
CA CYS A 228 -14.78 11.80 -26.59
C CYS A 228 -14.14 10.96 -25.48
N GLU A 229 -14.35 11.34 -24.22
CA GLU A 229 -13.83 10.64 -23.04
C GLU A 229 -14.31 9.19 -22.98
N ALA A 230 -15.61 8.93 -23.18
CA ALA A 230 -16.17 7.59 -23.17
C ALA A 230 -15.56 6.70 -24.26
N SER A 231 -15.43 7.23 -25.48
CA SER A 231 -14.89 6.47 -26.60
C SER A 231 -13.42 6.11 -26.42
N ILE A 232 -12.58 7.00 -25.89
CA ILE A 232 -11.18 6.66 -25.65
C ILE A 232 -11.01 5.66 -24.49
N TRP A 233 -11.85 5.73 -23.44
CA TRP A 233 -11.89 4.70 -22.40
C TRP A 233 -12.34 3.34 -22.92
N LEU A 234 -13.38 3.29 -23.77
CA LEU A 234 -13.81 2.08 -24.44
C LEU A 234 -12.72 1.51 -25.36
N TYR A 235 -11.96 2.36 -26.04
CA TYR A 235 -10.79 1.91 -26.79
C TYR A 235 -9.72 1.31 -25.86
N LYS A 236 -9.44 1.93 -24.72
CA LYS A 236 -8.49 1.38 -23.74
C LYS A 236 -8.94 0.01 -23.19
N ALA A 237 -10.24 -0.18 -22.98
CA ALA A 237 -10.82 -1.42 -22.49
C ALA A 237 -10.88 -2.54 -23.54
N THR A 238 -11.19 -2.21 -24.81
CA THR A 238 -11.52 -3.21 -25.85
C THR A 238 -10.47 -3.35 -26.94
N ARG A 239 -9.63 -2.33 -27.14
CA ARG A 239 -8.73 -2.15 -28.28
C ARG A 239 -9.43 -2.13 -29.65
N LEU A 240 -10.74 -1.92 -29.70
CA LEU A 240 -11.50 -1.83 -30.95
C LEU A 240 -11.33 -0.46 -31.61
N SER A 241 -10.81 -0.44 -32.83
CA SER A 241 -10.50 0.79 -33.59
C SER A 241 -11.70 1.71 -33.83
N LYS A 242 -12.94 1.18 -33.82
CA LYS A 242 -14.17 1.99 -33.93
C LYS A 242 -14.23 3.08 -32.85
N TYR A 243 -13.84 2.76 -31.62
CA TYR A 243 -13.88 3.70 -30.51
C TYR A 243 -12.76 4.73 -30.58
N LEU A 244 -11.56 4.34 -31.03
CA LEU A 244 -10.48 5.31 -31.28
C LEU A 244 -10.86 6.29 -32.41
N ASN A 245 -11.51 5.80 -33.47
CA ASN A 245 -12.00 6.65 -34.56
C ASN A 245 -13.09 7.61 -34.08
N ASP A 246 -13.99 7.14 -33.22
CA ASP A 246 -14.99 7.97 -32.59
C ASP A 246 -14.35 9.07 -31.73
N ALA A 247 -13.37 8.73 -30.88
CA ALA A 247 -12.65 9.70 -30.06
C ALA A 247 -12.02 10.81 -30.92
N ARG A 248 -11.37 10.44 -32.03
CA ARG A 248 -10.81 11.39 -33.00
C ARG A 248 -11.87 12.27 -33.66
N SER A 249 -13.09 11.78 -33.83
CA SER A 249 -14.18 12.56 -34.40
C SER A 249 -14.79 13.55 -33.40
N PHE A 250 -14.74 13.22 -32.10
CA PHE A 250 -15.34 14.00 -31.01
C PHE A 250 -14.37 14.95 -30.31
N VAL A 251 -13.07 14.76 -30.43
CA VAL A 251 -12.08 15.64 -29.81
C VAL A 251 -12.21 17.09 -30.28
N ASP A 252 -12.25 18.02 -29.33
CA ASP A 252 -11.99 19.45 -29.56
C ASP A 252 -10.55 19.71 -29.12
N THR A 253 -9.71 20.22 -30.02
CA THR A 253 -8.30 20.55 -29.73
C THR A 253 -8.11 22.00 -29.26
N GLY A 254 -9.20 22.75 -29.10
CA GLY A 254 -9.22 24.05 -28.43
C GLY A 254 -8.79 23.97 -26.97
N THR A 255 -8.40 25.11 -26.41
CA THR A 255 -8.03 25.22 -25.00
C THR A 255 -9.27 25.07 -24.12
N ALA A 256 -9.29 24.01 -23.30
CA ALA A 256 -10.37 23.78 -22.34
C ALA A 256 -10.46 24.91 -21.30
N TRP A 257 -11.66 25.17 -20.78
CA TRP A 257 -11.85 26.20 -19.75
C TRP A 257 -11.34 25.70 -18.40
N ALA A 258 -11.58 24.43 -18.08
CA ALA A 258 -11.01 23.72 -16.93
C ALA A 258 -11.10 22.21 -17.18
N LEU A 259 -10.56 21.41 -16.25
CA LEU A 259 -10.99 20.01 -16.09
C LEU A 259 -12.03 19.97 -14.96
N SER A 260 -13.27 19.63 -15.27
CA SER A 260 -14.38 19.64 -14.31
C SER A 260 -15.37 18.51 -14.59
N TRP A 261 -16.48 18.48 -13.85
CA TRP A 261 -17.61 17.58 -14.13
C TRP A 261 -18.30 17.87 -15.47
N ASP A 262 -18.11 19.07 -16.03
CA ASP A 262 -18.74 19.58 -17.25
C ASP A 262 -17.80 19.70 -18.45
N ASP A 263 -16.52 20.05 -18.24
CA ASP A 263 -15.53 20.21 -19.34
C ASP A 263 -14.47 19.10 -19.26
N LYS A 264 -14.53 18.16 -20.21
CA LYS A 264 -13.68 16.96 -20.32
C LYS A 264 -12.70 17.04 -21.48
N ARG A 265 -12.63 18.16 -22.18
CA ARG A 265 -11.77 18.30 -23.37
C ARG A 265 -10.31 18.00 -23.04
N ALA A 266 -9.78 18.56 -21.95
CA ALA A 266 -8.40 18.33 -21.55
C ALA A 266 -8.11 16.85 -21.19
N ALA A 267 -9.08 16.16 -20.58
CA ALA A 267 -8.98 14.73 -20.30
C ALA A 267 -8.92 13.92 -21.60
N CYS A 268 -9.86 14.15 -22.53
CA CYS A 268 -9.88 13.43 -23.80
C CYS A 268 -8.62 13.69 -24.65
N GLN A 269 -8.15 14.94 -24.69
CA GLN A 269 -6.90 15.31 -25.38
C GLN A 269 -5.71 14.52 -24.83
N LEU A 270 -5.56 14.42 -23.50
CA LEU A 270 -4.46 13.71 -22.89
C LEU A 270 -4.56 12.19 -23.09
N LEU A 271 -5.75 11.61 -22.96
CA LEU A 271 -5.99 10.18 -23.22
C LEU A 271 -5.71 9.82 -24.69
N LEU A 272 -6.09 10.68 -25.64
CA LEU A 272 -5.75 10.50 -27.05
C LEU A 272 -4.25 10.60 -27.29
N TYR A 273 -3.55 11.54 -26.65
CA TYR A 273 -2.10 11.61 -26.74
C TYR A 273 -1.42 10.36 -26.16
N GLU A 274 -1.91 9.85 -25.02
CA GLU A 274 -1.40 8.62 -24.40
C GLU A 274 -1.46 7.43 -25.37
N GLU A 275 -2.56 7.28 -26.10
CA GLU A 275 -2.78 6.13 -26.98
C GLU A 275 -2.21 6.29 -28.39
N THR A 276 -2.00 7.51 -28.86
CA THR A 276 -1.65 7.79 -30.28
C THR A 276 -0.31 8.49 -30.46
N HIS A 277 0.18 9.16 -29.43
CA HIS A 277 1.36 10.04 -29.47
C HIS A 277 1.32 11.14 -30.54
N GLU A 278 0.12 11.52 -30.98
CA GLU A 278 -0.02 12.56 -32.01
C GLU A 278 0.24 13.96 -31.46
N ASN A 279 1.07 14.71 -32.18
CA ASN A 279 1.52 16.05 -31.78
C ASN A 279 0.36 17.05 -31.59
N GLN A 280 -0.73 16.93 -32.34
CA GLN A 280 -1.89 17.84 -32.18
C GLN A 280 -2.51 17.76 -30.78
N TYR A 281 -2.61 16.56 -30.21
CA TYR A 281 -3.17 16.36 -28.87
C TYR A 281 -2.15 16.78 -27.81
N ARG A 282 -0.86 16.48 -28.03
CA ARG A 282 0.23 16.99 -27.19
C ARG A 282 0.19 18.51 -27.10
N SER A 283 0.07 19.20 -28.24
CA SER A 283 0.00 20.66 -28.30
C SER A 283 -1.24 21.22 -27.60
N ALA A 284 -2.40 20.57 -27.73
CA ALA A 284 -3.61 20.97 -27.03
C ALA A 284 -3.44 20.91 -25.50
N VAL A 285 -2.90 19.79 -24.99
CA VAL A 285 -2.59 19.62 -23.56
C VAL A 285 -1.57 20.65 -23.08
N VAL A 286 -0.50 20.88 -23.84
CA VAL A 286 0.52 21.88 -23.49
C VAL A 286 -0.08 23.28 -23.43
N ASN A 287 -0.89 23.68 -24.41
CA ASN A 287 -1.55 24.98 -24.42
C ASN A 287 -2.49 25.14 -23.22
N PHE A 288 -3.24 24.09 -22.89
CA PHE A 288 -4.08 24.07 -21.69
C PHE A 288 -3.26 24.24 -20.43
N LEU A 289 -2.27 23.38 -20.16
CA LEU A 289 -1.46 23.46 -18.95
C LEU A 289 -0.68 24.78 -18.85
N GLN A 290 -0.21 25.34 -19.96
CA GLN A 290 0.41 26.66 -20.00
C GLN A 290 -0.56 27.77 -19.58
N SER A 291 -1.83 27.71 -19.98
CA SER A 291 -2.84 28.67 -19.54
C SER A 291 -3.08 28.61 -18.02
N TRP A 292 -2.80 27.49 -17.38
CA TRP A 292 -2.91 27.32 -15.92
C TRP A 292 -1.64 27.69 -15.16
N GLN A 293 -0.50 27.95 -15.82
CA GLN A 293 0.72 28.39 -15.15
C GLN A 293 0.65 29.87 -14.69
N PRO A 294 1.52 30.31 -13.76
CA PRO A 294 1.62 31.72 -13.41
C PRO A 294 1.88 32.62 -14.63
N GLY A 295 1.07 33.67 -14.80
CA GLY A 295 1.12 34.55 -15.98
C GLY A 295 0.37 34.02 -17.22
N GLY A 296 -0.32 32.88 -17.09
CA GLY A 296 -1.22 32.33 -18.10
C GLY A 296 -2.61 32.97 -18.09
N GLY A 297 -3.62 32.17 -18.43
CA GLY A 297 -5.04 32.56 -18.51
C GLY A 297 -5.85 32.36 -17.23
N VAL A 298 -5.25 31.85 -16.15
CA VAL A 298 -5.88 31.67 -14.84
C VAL A 298 -5.23 32.61 -13.81
N SER A 299 -6.07 33.24 -12.98
CA SER A 299 -5.61 34.11 -11.90
C SER A 299 -5.00 33.31 -10.76
N TYR A 300 -4.16 33.95 -9.95
CA TYR A 300 -3.53 33.33 -8.80
C TYR A 300 -3.81 34.14 -7.55
N THR A 301 -4.13 33.45 -6.46
CA THR A 301 -4.20 34.09 -5.15
C THR A 301 -2.81 34.57 -4.71
N PRO A 302 -2.70 35.52 -3.77
CA PRO A 302 -1.42 35.94 -3.19
C PRO A 302 -0.51 34.77 -2.78
N CYS A 303 -1.06 33.72 -2.16
CA CYS A 303 -0.35 32.54 -1.70
C CYS A 303 -0.14 31.43 -2.74
N GLY A 304 -0.62 31.63 -3.98
CA GLY A 304 -0.22 30.81 -5.12
C GLY A 304 -1.18 29.69 -5.51
N LEU A 305 -2.43 29.72 -5.04
CA LEU A 305 -3.49 28.87 -5.58
C LEU A 305 -3.86 29.35 -6.99
N ALA A 306 -3.92 28.45 -7.97
CA ALA A 306 -4.51 28.71 -9.26
C ALA A 306 -6.04 28.84 -9.11
N TRP A 307 -6.53 30.07 -9.16
CA TRP A 307 -7.90 30.43 -8.80
C TRP A 307 -8.72 30.71 -10.06
N ARG A 308 -9.62 29.79 -10.40
CA ARG A 308 -10.42 29.83 -11.63
C ARG A 308 -11.79 30.48 -11.45
N ASP A 309 -12.51 30.08 -10.42
CA ASP A 309 -13.85 30.52 -10.09
C ASP A 309 -14.05 30.42 -8.57
N LYS A 310 -15.03 31.16 -8.04
CA LYS A 310 -15.38 31.11 -6.61
C LYS A 310 -16.03 29.77 -6.21
N TRP A 311 -16.73 29.10 -7.13
CA TRP A 311 -17.37 27.81 -6.88
C TRP A 311 -16.33 26.69 -6.97
N GLY A 312 -15.91 26.15 -5.84
CA GLY A 312 -14.93 25.06 -5.82
C GLY A 312 -13.56 25.47 -6.37
N ALA A 313 -13.02 26.59 -5.90
CA ALA A 313 -11.67 27.04 -6.28
C ALA A 313 -10.62 25.94 -6.09
N ASN A 314 -10.66 25.26 -4.94
CA ASN A 314 -9.77 24.15 -4.62
C ASN A 314 -9.94 22.94 -5.56
N ARG A 315 -11.19 22.62 -5.95
CA ARG A 315 -11.51 21.54 -6.90
C ARG A 315 -10.80 21.76 -8.23
N TYR A 316 -10.85 22.98 -8.76
CA TYR A 316 -10.23 23.28 -10.05
C TYR A 316 -8.70 23.13 -10.01
N ALA A 317 -8.06 23.64 -8.96
CA ALA A 317 -6.62 23.47 -8.77
C ALA A 317 -6.24 21.98 -8.61
N GLY A 318 -6.99 21.22 -7.81
CA GLY A 318 -6.77 19.78 -7.61
C GLY A 318 -6.94 18.96 -8.90
N ASN A 319 -7.97 19.23 -9.70
CA ASN A 319 -8.20 18.54 -10.97
C ASN A 319 -7.08 18.79 -11.97
N VAL A 320 -6.63 20.04 -12.11
CA VAL A 320 -5.57 20.36 -13.07
C VAL A 320 -4.21 19.90 -12.56
N ALA A 321 -3.97 19.88 -11.24
CA ALA A 321 -2.79 19.26 -10.65
C ALA A 321 -2.69 17.76 -11.02
N PHE A 322 -3.81 17.04 -10.96
CA PHE A 322 -3.87 15.64 -11.41
C PHE A 322 -3.51 15.49 -12.89
N LEU A 323 -4.11 16.29 -13.78
CA LEU A 323 -3.81 16.25 -15.21
C LEU A 323 -2.34 16.62 -15.50
N ALA A 324 -1.78 17.58 -14.76
CA ALA A 324 -0.38 17.98 -14.86
C ALA A 324 0.59 16.86 -14.44
N LEU A 325 0.27 16.10 -13.39
CA LEU A 325 1.04 14.91 -13.01
C LEU A 325 0.99 13.83 -14.09
N LEU A 326 -0.19 13.53 -14.62
CA LEU A 326 -0.35 12.58 -15.72
C LEU A 326 0.47 12.99 -16.96
N ALA A 327 0.40 14.26 -17.36
CA ALA A 327 1.19 14.78 -18.46
C ALA A 327 2.71 14.70 -18.19
N GLY A 328 3.12 14.96 -16.95
CA GLY A 328 4.51 14.85 -16.53
C GLY A 328 5.03 13.41 -16.59
N GLU A 329 4.25 12.43 -16.14
CA GLU A 329 4.58 11.00 -16.28
C GLU A 329 4.61 10.54 -17.75
N MET A 330 3.91 11.22 -18.65
CA MET A 330 4.00 10.99 -20.09
C MET A 330 5.16 11.76 -20.77
N GLY A 331 6.06 12.36 -19.99
CA GLY A 331 7.24 13.07 -20.49
C GLY A 331 6.96 14.47 -21.04
N ILE A 332 5.78 15.04 -20.85
CA ILE A 332 5.47 16.42 -21.24
C ILE A 332 5.97 17.35 -20.14
N ASP A 333 7.07 18.06 -20.36
CA ASP A 333 7.68 19.04 -19.43
C ASP A 333 7.69 18.56 -17.96
N ALA A 334 8.09 17.30 -17.74
CA ALA A 334 7.85 16.56 -16.51
C ALA A 334 8.24 17.32 -15.23
N ALA A 335 9.45 17.88 -15.17
CA ALA A 335 9.91 18.63 -14.00
C ALA A 335 9.03 19.84 -13.67
N LYS A 336 8.54 20.55 -14.71
CA LYS A 336 7.69 21.73 -14.56
C LYS A 336 6.30 21.34 -14.05
N TYR A 337 5.65 20.37 -14.69
CA TYR A 337 4.28 20.01 -14.36
C TYR A 337 4.16 19.20 -13.07
N ARG A 338 5.12 18.31 -12.76
CA ARG A 338 5.20 17.65 -11.44
C ARG A 338 5.33 18.69 -10.33
N LYS A 339 6.27 19.64 -10.47
CA LYS A 339 6.50 20.68 -9.46
C LYS A 339 5.24 21.50 -9.23
N TRP A 340 4.64 22.04 -10.29
CA TRP A 340 3.45 22.87 -10.18
C TRP A 340 2.29 22.11 -9.52
N ALA A 341 2.05 20.85 -9.91
CA ALA A 341 0.99 20.04 -9.33
C ALA A 341 1.19 19.80 -7.83
N VAL A 342 2.41 19.45 -7.40
CA VAL A 342 2.72 19.25 -5.98
C VAL A 342 2.60 20.56 -5.19
N GLU A 343 2.97 21.71 -5.77
CA GLU A 343 2.74 23.02 -5.14
C GLU A 343 1.24 23.29 -4.90
N GLN A 344 0.37 22.96 -5.87
CA GLN A 344 -1.08 23.10 -5.68
C GLN A 344 -1.59 22.14 -4.59
N VAL A 345 -1.17 20.87 -4.61
CA VAL A 345 -1.55 19.89 -3.56
C VAL A 345 -1.09 20.38 -2.18
N ASN A 346 0.13 20.89 -2.07
CA ASN A 346 0.66 21.42 -0.81
C ASN A 346 -0.14 22.61 -0.29
N PHE A 347 -0.59 23.50 -1.18
CA PHE A 347 -1.48 24.61 -0.81
C PHE A 347 -2.78 24.09 -0.18
N LEU A 348 -3.41 23.08 -0.81
CA LEU A 348 -4.63 22.45 -0.31
C LEU A 348 -4.41 21.77 1.05
N LEU A 349 -3.22 21.22 1.28
CA LEU A 349 -2.79 20.58 2.53
C LEU A 349 -2.17 21.54 3.55
N GLY A 350 -2.23 22.85 3.32
CA GLY A 350 -1.93 23.86 4.34
C GLY A 350 -0.77 24.82 4.07
N ASP A 351 -0.16 24.80 2.88
CA ASP A 351 0.80 25.82 2.45
C ASP A 351 0.07 27.07 1.93
N ASN A 352 -0.66 27.70 2.85
CA ASN A 352 -1.42 28.92 2.66
C ASN A 352 -1.29 29.85 3.87
N ASN A 353 -1.74 31.09 3.74
CA ASN A 353 -1.63 32.10 4.80
C ASN A 353 -2.96 32.22 5.55
N HIS A 354 -3.11 31.47 6.64
CA HIS A 354 -4.27 31.56 7.51
C HIS A 354 -3.90 32.02 8.93
N ALA A 355 -4.75 32.84 9.55
CA ALA A 355 -4.55 33.33 10.90
C ALA A 355 -4.49 32.17 11.90
N GLY A 356 -3.28 31.87 12.43
CA GLY A 356 -3.07 30.79 13.40
C GLY A 356 -2.08 29.70 12.97
N GLY A 357 -1.56 29.74 11.74
CA GLY A 357 -0.55 28.82 11.21
C GLY A 357 -1.08 27.99 10.03
N CYS A 358 -0.60 26.75 9.90
CA CYS A 358 -0.90 25.87 8.78
C CYS A 358 -2.36 25.39 8.74
N PHE A 359 -3.18 25.90 7.82
CA PHE A 359 -4.60 25.53 7.72
C PHE A 359 -4.87 24.64 6.50
N SER A 360 -5.21 23.37 6.73
CA SER A 360 -5.57 22.44 5.66
C SER A 360 -6.99 22.71 5.18
N TYR A 361 -7.24 22.76 3.87
CA TYR A 361 -8.59 22.77 3.31
C TYR A 361 -9.23 21.36 3.22
N VAL A 362 -8.50 20.33 3.65
CA VAL A 362 -8.99 18.96 3.76
C VAL A 362 -9.40 18.68 5.20
N VAL A 363 -10.70 18.42 5.40
CA VAL A 363 -11.28 18.15 6.73
C VAL A 363 -10.61 16.93 7.38
N GLY A 364 -10.19 17.08 8.64
CA GLY A 364 -9.55 16.01 9.40
C GLY A 364 -8.09 15.75 9.04
N TYR A 365 -7.47 16.55 8.16
CA TYR A 365 -6.04 16.49 7.83
C TYR A 365 -5.27 17.67 8.45
N GLY A 366 -4.09 17.41 8.99
CA GLY A 366 -3.28 18.42 9.68
C GLY A 366 -3.85 18.82 11.05
N ASN A 367 -3.26 19.85 11.66
CA ASN A 367 -3.61 20.29 13.02
C ASN A 367 -4.78 21.29 13.06
N THR A 368 -5.01 21.99 11.96
CA THR A 368 -6.12 22.94 11.80
C THR A 368 -6.73 22.77 10.41
N TYR A 369 -8.04 22.62 10.37
CA TYR A 369 -8.85 22.32 9.18
C TYR A 369 -10.29 22.80 9.41
N PRO A 370 -11.14 22.89 8.38
CA PRO A 370 -12.55 23.25 8.51
C PRO A 370 -13.30 22.31 9.45
N LEU A 371 -14.05 22.90 10.38
CA LEU A 371 -14.86 22.18 11.36
C LEU A 371 -16.35 22.28 11.06
N GLN A 372 -16.76 23.19 10.17
CA GLN A 372 -18.15 23.45 9.84
C GLN A 372 -18.42 23.30 8.33
N PRO A 373 -18.06 22.17 7.68
CA PRO A 373 -18.40 21.97 6.28
C PRO A 373 -19.93 22.01 6.08
N HIS A 374 -20.39 22.57 4.96
CA HIS A 374 -21.79 22.61 4.54
C HIS A 374 -22.26 21.21 4.17
N HIS A 375 -22.51 20.37 5.18
CA HIS A 375 -22.80 18.95 4.98
C HIS A 375 -23.76 18.43 6.05
N ARG A 376 -24.93 17.95 5.61
CA ARG A 376 -26.05 17.55 6.48
C ARG A 376 -25.67 16.43 7.44
N SER A 377 -25.27 15.27 6.91
CA SER A 377 -25.07 14.06 7.70
C SER A 377 -24.02 14.23 8.81
N SER A 378 -22.94 14.97 8.53
CA SER A 378 -21.86 15.17 9.52
C SER A 378 -22.19 16.25 10.55
N SER A 379 -23.09 17.19 10.21
CA SER A 379 -23.61 18.18 11.15
C SER A 379 -24.59 17.59 12.16
N CYS A 380 -25.14 16.42 11.88
CA CYS A 380 -26.11 15.79 12.76
C CYS A 380 -25.45 15.13 13.97
N PRO A 381 -26.00 15.28 15.19
CA PRO A 381 -25.63 14.42 16.30
C PRO A 381 -26.12 12.98 16.08
N SER A 382 -25.58 12.03 16.83
CA SER A 382 -26.07 10.65 16.82
C SER A 382 -27.49 10.52 17.42
N PRO A 383 -28.34 9.60 16.91
CA PRO A 383 -29.63 9.30 17.51
C PRO A 383 -29.52 8.96 19.01
N PRO A 384 -30.53 9.29 19.83
CA PRO A 384 -31.85 9.80 19.47
C PRO A 384 -31.93 11.34 19.39
N GLN A 385 -30.81 12.06 19.37
CA GLN A 385 -30.82 13.53 19.34
C GLN A 385 -31.43 14.04 18.02
N ALA A 386 -32.24 15.09 18.06
CA ALA A 386 -32.85 15.65 16.86
C ALA A 386 -31.77 16.22 15.92
N CYS A 387 -31.95 16.03 14.61
CA CYS A 387 -31.19 16.73 13.59
C CYS A 387 -32.14 17.44 12.64
N ASN A 388 -32.06 18.77 12.59
CA ASN A 388 -32.96 19.64 11.82
C ASN A 388 -32.26 20.97 11.48
N TRP A 389 -33.01 21.97 11.00
CA TRP A 389 -32.48 23.31 10.74
C TRP A 389 -31.91 24.03 11.98
N ASP A 390 -32.28 23.65 13.20
CA ASP A 390 -31.62 24.18 14.40
C ASP A 390 -30.18 23.69 14.48
N THR A 391 -29.93 22.43 14.09
CA THR A 391 -28.59 21.84 14.00
C THR A 391 -27.74 22.57 12.95
N TYR A 392 -28.32 22.90 11.79
CA TYR A 392 -27.67 23.71 10.77
C TYR A 392 -27.20 25.08 11.32
N ASN A 393 -28.05 25.73 12.12
CA ASN A 393 -27.80 27.07 12.66
C ASN A 393 -26.82 27.11 13.85
N LEU A 394 -26.33 25.96 14.34
CA LEU A 394 -25.34 25.94 15.41
C LEU A 394 -24.00 26.50 14.95
N HIS A 395 -23.38 27.38 15.73
CA HIS A 395 -22.02 27.87 15.44
C HIS A 395 -20.91 26.92 15.93
N SER A 396 -21.27 25.77 16.50
CA SER A 396 -20.32 24.74 16.90
C SER A 396 -19.83 23.95 15.68
N PRO A 397 -18.64 23.32 15.76
CA PRO A 397 -18.22 22.28 14.82
C PRO A 397 -19.31 21.27 14.48
N ASN A 398 -19.27 20.71 13.28
CA ASN A 398 -20.04 19.52 12.94
C ASN A 398 -19.69 18.39 13.96
N PRO A 399 -20.67 17.72 14.59
CA PRO A 399 -20.43 16.68 15.58
C PRO A 399 -19.59 15.51 15.05
N HIS A 400 -19.66 15.22 13.75
CA HIS A 400 -18.86 14.21 13.09
C HIS A 400 -17.80 14.86 12.19
N VAL A 401 -16.54 14.46 12.36
CA VAL A 401 -15.46 14.90 11.47
C VAL A 401 -15.63 14.22 10.12
N LEU A 402 -15.89 15.02 9.07
CA LEU A 402 -16.04 14.56 7.70
C LEU A 402 -14.66 14.33 7.06
N ASN A 403 -13.92 13.35 7.57
CA ASN A 403 -12.54 13.08 7.16
C ASN A 403 -12.39 13.05 5.63
N GLY A 404 -11.45 13.84 5.12
CA GLY A 404 -11.05 13.84 3.72
C GLY A 404 -11.78 14.80 2.82
N ALA A 405 -12.89 15.39 3.25
CA ALA A 405 -13.64 16.30 2.39
C ALA A 405 -12.79 17.54 2.05
N LEU A 406 -12.66 17.84 0.76
CA LEU A 406 -12.02 19.05 0.27
C LEU A 406 -13.09 20.15 0.18
N VAL A 407 -12.95 21.20 0.98
CA VAL A 407 -13.88 22.33 0.94
C VAL A 407 -13.65 23.19 -0.31
N GLY A 408 -14.67 23.96 -0.71
CA GLY A 408 -14.62 24.87 -1.85
C GLY A 408 -13.39 25.78 -1.89
N GLY A 409 -12.94 26.25 -0.72
CA GLY A 409 -11.65 26.92 -0.55
C GLY A 409 -11.77 28.43 -0.38
N PRO A 410 -10.65 29.15 -0.49
CA PRO A 410 -10.63 30.59 -0.22
C PRO A 410 -11.17 31.43 -1.39
N ASP A 411 -11.44 32.70 -1.09
CA ASP A 411 -11.62 33.72 -2.11
C ASP A 411 -10.32 33.99 -2.89
N GLN A 412 -10.39 34.85 -3.92
CA GLN A 412 -9.25 35.21 -4.77
C GLN A 412 -8.07 35.89 -4.02
N ASN A 413 -8.27 36.28 -2.76
CA ASN A 413 -7.29 36.95 -1.91
C ASN A 413 -6.82 36.07 -0.73
N ASP A 414 -7.04 34.76 -0.80
CA ASP A 414 -6.73 33.79 0.27
C ASP A 414 -7.59 33.92 1.54
N ASN A 415 -8.70 34.69 1.53
CA ASN A 415 -9.58 34.76 2.69
C ASN A 415 -10.51 33.56 2.74
N TYR A 416 -10.65 32.96 3.92
CA TYR A 416 -11.60 31.88 4.17
C TYR A 416 -12.17 31.98 5.60
N VAL A 417 -13.45 31.64 5.74
CA VAL A 417 -14.17 31.58 7.01
C VAL A 417 -14.83 30.22 7.13
N ASP A 418 -14.55 29.50 8.22
CA ASP A 418 -15.16 28.21 8.51
C ASP A 418 -16.59 28.40 9.04
N LEU A 419 -17.57 28.35 8.14
CA LEU A 419 -18.97 28.65 8.43
C LEU A 419 -19.89 27.76 7.60
N ARG A 420 -20.71 26.96 8.29
CA ARG A 420 -21.63 26.00 7.65
C ARG A 420 -22.61 26.65 6.67
N SER A 421 -23.04 27.89 6.92
CA SER A 421 -23.96 28.59 6.03
C SER A 421 -23.29 29.17 4.78
N ASP A 422 -21.96 29.19 4.73
CA ASP A 422 -21.19 29.64 3.57
C ASP A 422 -20.95 28.46 2.62
N TYR A 423 -21.99 28.16 1.83
CA TYR A 423 -21.97 27.11 0.81
C TYR A 423 -21.13 27.47 -0.44
N VAL A 424 -20.36 28.57 -0.43
CA VAL A 424 -19.36 28.82 -1.48
C VAL A 424 -18.02 28.24 -1.05
N HIS A 425 -17.57 28.63 0.14
CA HIS A 425 -16.23 28.29 0.61
C HIS A 425 -16.19 26.96 1.39
N ASN A 426 -17.29 26.60 2.07
CA ASN A 426 -17.40 25.38 2.92
C ASN A 426 -18.20 24.25 2.25
N GLU A 427 -18.58 24.41 0.98
CA GLU A 427 -19.15 23.31 0.20
C GLU A 427 -18.17 22.16 0.05
N VAL A 428 -18.69 20.95 0.08
CA VAL A 428 -17.96 19.71 -0.14
C VAL A 428 -18.76 18.87 -1.12
N ALA A 429 -18.11 18.26 -2.11
CA ALA A 429 -18.78 17.46 -3.13
C ALA A 429 -17.90 16.33 -3.63
N THR A 430 -18.54 15.28 -4.14
CA THR A 430 -17.85 14.13 -4.77
C THR A 430 -16.91 14.59 -5.90
N ASP A 431 -17.33 15.55 -6.71
CA ASP A 431 -16.50 16.05 -7.81
C ASP A 431 -15.32 16.91 -7.30
N TYR A 432 -15.45 17.54 -6.12
CA TYR A 432 -14.37 18.34 -5.52
C TYR A 432 -13.17 17.47 -5.15
N ASN A 433 -13.42 16.27 -4.64
CA ASN A 433 -12.38 15.35 -4.20
C ASN A 433 -11.75 14.53 -5.34
N SER A 434 -12.41 14.40 -6.50
CA SER A 434 -12.06 13.39 -7.51
C SER A 434 -10.65 13.55 -8.11
N GLY A 435 -10.37 14.67 -8.78
CA GLY A 435 -9.04 14.94 -9.30
C GLY A 435 -8.02 15.20 -8.19
N PHE A 436 -8.43 15.84 -7.08
CA PHE A 436 -7.56 16.00 -5.92
C PHE A 436 -7.03 14.66 -5.38
N GLN A 437 -7.88 13.64 -5.25
CA GLN A 437 -7.47 12.31 -4.82
C GLN A 437 -6.52 11.65 -5.84
N GLY A 438 -6.76 11.83 -7.14
CA GLY A 438 -5.84 11.41 -8.19
C GLY A 438 -4.46 12.10 -8.07
N ALA A 439 -4.44 13.39 -7.74
CA ALA A 439 -3.21 14.14 -7.51
C ALA A 439 -2.48 13.68 -6.24
N LEU A 440 -3.20 13.35 -5.16
CA LEU A 440 -2.61 12.75 -3.96
C LEU A 440 -1.97 11.39 -4.26
N ALA A 441 -2.67 10.52 -5.00
CA ALA A 441 -2.11 9.24 -5.43
C ALA A 441 -0.86 9.44 -6.30
N GLY A 442 -0.87 10.43 -7.20
CA GLY A 442 0.29 10.82 -8.00
C GLY A 442 1.46 11.36 -7.16
N ALA A 443 1.21 12.13 -6.10
CA ALA A 443 2.25 12.58 -5.17
C ALA A 443 2.87 11.41 -4.41
N VAL A 444 2.04 10.46 -3.90
CA VAL A 444 2.53 9.24 -3.24
C VAL A 444 3.30 8.35 -4.22
N HIS A 445 2.87 8.25 -5.49
CA HIS A 445 3.61 7.59 -6.56
C HIS A 445 5.00 8.22 -6.74
N LEU A 446 5.10 9.55 -6.82
CA LEU A 446 6.38 10.25 -6.90
C LEU A 446 7.25 10.03 -5.64
N GLU A 447 6.66 9.93 -4.45
CA GLU A 447 7.39 9.53 -3.23
C GLU A 447 7.94 8.10 -3.34
N ALA A 448 7.14 7.15 -3.84
CA ALA A 448 7.54 5.77 -4.04
C ALA A 448 8.70 5.65 -5.04
N LEU A 449 8.75 6.52 -6.05
CA LEU A 449 9.82 6.60 -7.04
C LEU A 449 11.01 7.48 -6.61
N HIS A 450 10.98 8.07 -5.42
CA HIS A 450 11.97 9.08 -4.99
C HIS A 450 12.11 10.25 -5.99
N ALA A 451 11.02 10.58 -6.68
CA ALA A 451 10.93 11.58 -7.75
C ALA A 451 10.07 12.80 -7.35
N LEU A 452 9.71 12.92 -6.08
CA LEU A 452 8.95 14.07 -5.58
C LEU A 452 9.78 15.36 -5.76
N PRO A 453 9.26 16.36 -6.50
CA PRO A 453 10.01 17.59 -6.78
C PRO A 453 10.13 18.48 -5.55
N SER A 454 11.20 19.26 -5.48
CA SER A 454 11.28 20.38 -4.54
C SER A 454 10.28 21.47 -4.94
N THR A 455 9.51 21.93 -3.96
CA THR A 455 8.46 22.94 -4.13
C THR A 455 8.87 24.26 -3.52
N ASN A 456 8.36 25.37 -4.07
CA ASN A 456 8.55 26.72 -3.53
C ASN A 456 7.19 27.41 -3.37
N ASN A 457 6.32 26.83 -2.53
CA ASN A 457 5.02 27.42 -2.20
C ASN A 457 5.22 28.86 -1.67
N ARG A 458 4.36 29.81 -2.09
CA ARG A 458 4.52 31.23 -1.71
C ARG A 458 4.25 31.49 -0.23
N CYS A 459 3.41 30.67 0.38
CA CYS A 459 3.04 30.75 1.80
C CYS A 459 3.24 29.37 2.45
N PRO A 460 4.49 28.90 2.63
CA PRO A 460 4.76 27.55 3.13
C PRO A 460 4.35 27.40 4.60
N CYS A 461 3.91 26.19 4.96
CA CYS A 461 3.56 25.83 6.33
C CYS A 461 4.81 25.58 7.19
N ASN A 462 5.22 26.57 7.99
CA ASN A 462 6.25 26.38 9.01
C ASN A 462 5.61 26.06 10.38
N GLN A 463 5.59 24.78 10.77
CA GLN A 463 5.03 24.33 12.06
C GLN A 463 5.74 24.92 13.32
N TYR A 464 6.85 25.65 13.14
CA TYR A 464 7.69 26.17 14.22
C TYR A 464 7.24 27.49 14.85
N HIS A 465 6.19 28.15 14.34
CA HIS A 465 5.85 29.51 14.80
C HIS A 465 5.03 29.64 16.11
N LYS A 466 4.58 28.54 16.74
CA LYS A 466 3.72 28.64 17.94
C LYS A 466 4.42 28.95 19.28
N TYR A 467 5.74 29.12 19.29
CA TYR A 467 6.50 29.47 20.52
C TYR A 467 7.19 30.84 20.52
N GLN A 468 6.92 31.73 19.57
CA GLN A 468 7.40 33.11 19.66
C GLN A 468 6.25 34.09 19.89
N ARG A 469 6.04 34.47 21.16
CA ARG A 469 5.53 35.81 21.46
C ARG A 469 6.55 36.85 20.96
N PRO A 470 6.11 38.04 20.51
CA PRO A 470 6.92 38.93 19.69
C PRO A 470 8.05 39.55 20.50
N ASN A 471 9.30 39.27 20.12
CA ASN A 471 10.42 40.11 20.50
C ASN A 471 10.41 41.35 19.60
N ILE A 472 10.10 42.50 20.19
CA ILE A 472 10.16 43.84 19.60
C ILE A 472 11.62 44.25 19.34
N LEU A 473 12.36 43.50 18.52
CA LEU A 473 13.77 43.80 18.25
C LEU A 473 14.28 43.37 16.87
N CYS A 474 13.39 43.20 15.88
CA CYS A 474 13.76 43.04 14.47
C CYS A 474 13.06 44.06 13.56
N GLN A 475 13.07 45.35 13.94
CA GLN A 475 12.65 46.45 13.07
C GLN A 475 13.69 47.58 12.94
N LEU A 476 14.97 47.34 13.25
CA LEU A 476 16.02 48.32 13.06
C LEU A 476 17.29 47.70 12.49
N ILE A 477 17.26 47.30 11.22
CA ILE A 477 18.47 47.17 10.40
C ILE A 477 18.17 47.81 9.05
N SER A 478 18.96 48.83 8.68
CA SER A 478 18.76 49.64 7.47
C SER A 478 19.04 48.84 6.17
N PRO A 479 18.62 49.34 5.00
CA PRO A 479 18.77 48.66 3.71
C PRO A 479 20.20 48.35 3.27
N ASP A 480 21.23 48.86 3.96
CA ASP A 480 22.61 48.90 3.44
C ASP A 480 23.46 47.64 3.74
N ILE A 481 22.92 46.63 4.42
CA ILE A 481 23.63 45.37 4.70
C ILE A 481 23.30 44.27 3.67
N ARG A 482 22.29 44.48 2.81
CA ARG A 482 21.90 43.50 1.79
C ARG A 482 22.87 43.43 0.61
N ASP A 483 23.59 44.52 0.35
CA ASP A 483 24.55 44.61 -0.78
C ASP A 483 25.98 44.13 -0.44
N LEU A 484 26.27 43.84 0.84
CA LEU A 484 27.58 43.32 1.24
C LEU A 484 27.68 41.78 1.13
N ILE A 485 26.55 41.08 1.11
CA ILE A 485 26.49 39.61 1.06
C ILE A 485 26.57 39.10 -0.40
N TYR A 486 26.28 39.94 -1.40
CA TYR A 486 26.36 39.58 -2.82
C TYR A 486 27.73 39.79 -3.48
N SER A 487 28.73 40.36 -2.79
CA SER A 487 30.06 40.65 -3.39
C SER A 487 31.19 39.68 -3.01
N VAL A 488 30.92 38.54 -2.35
CA VAL A 488 31.96 37.61 -1.88
C VAL A 488 31.87 36.22 -2.54
N ASN A 489 31.48 36.17 -3.82
CA ASN A 489 31.55 34.94 -4.63
C ASN A 489 32.31 35.09 -5.95
N SER A 490 33.28 36.00 -5.98
CA SER A 490 34.26 36.11 -7.07
C SER A 490 35.66 36.18 -6.48
N TYR A 491 36.56 35.35 -7.02
CA TYR A 491 38.01 35.21 -6.76
C TYR A 491 38.46 34.01 -5.91
N LEU A 492 38.44 32.84 -6.57
CA LEU A 492 39.56 31.89 -6.51
C LEU A 492 40.81 32.55 -7.14
N GLN A 493 41.90 32.72 -6.39
CA GLN A 493 43.29 32.49 -6.85
C GLN A 493 44.35 32.77 -5.74
N ILE A 494 45.12 31.71 -5.42
CA ILE A 494 46.57 31.62 -5.18
C ILE A 494 47.29 32.68 -4.31
N SER A 495 48.02 32.17 -3.29
CA SER A 495 49.44 32.41 -2.97
C SER A 495 49.79 32.89 -1.55
N GLU A 496 51.03 32.61 -1.18
CA GLU A 496 51.63 32.41 0.14
C GLU A 496 51.90 33.68 0.99
N THR A 497 52.36 33.40 2.22
CA THR A 497 53.28 34.15 3.11
C THR A 497 52.79 35.02 4.29
N LYS A 498 53.17 34.55 5.49
CA LYS A 498 53.77 35.22 6.68
C LYS A 498 53.48 36.71 6.96
N TYR A 499 53.00 37.03 8.18
CA TYR A 499 53.78 37.61 9.29
C TYR A 499 52.91 37.86 10.55
N THR A 500 53.60 37.85 11.69
CA THR A 500 53.24 37.99 13.11
C THR A 500 52.83 39.40 13.58
N LEU A 501 52.10 39.53 14.72
CA LEU A 501 52.61 39.91 16.07
C LEU A 501 51.57 40.64 16.98
N SER A 502 51.59 40.30 18.28
CA SER A 502 51.42 41.15 19.50
C SER A 502 50.05 41.81 19.81
N THR A 503 49.28 41.43 20.84
CA THR A 503 49.37 41.62 22.34
C THR A 503 49.19 43.04 22.90
N HIS A 504 48.16 43.25 23.76
CA HIS A 504 48.10 43.99 25.07
C HIS A 504 46.63 44.34 25.45
N ILE A 505 46.00 43.77 26.50
CA ILE A 505 45.97 44.04 27.97
C ILE A 505 45.26 45.35 28.43
N SER A 506 44.21 45.17 29.27
CA SER A 506 43.81 45.91 30.52
C SER A 506 42.30 46.25 30.56
N ARG A 507 41.49 45.61 31.44
CA ARG A 507 41.07 45.98 32.84
C ARG A 507 40.30 47.30 32.99
N TYR A 508 39.05 47.25 33.48
CA TYR A 508 38.38 48.18 34.45
C TYR A 508 36.95 47.65 34.74
N GLN A 509 36.65 47.05 35.90
CA GLN A 509 36.10 47.60 37.16
C GLN A 509 34.67 48.17 37.12
N ARG A 510 33.79 47.58 37.96
CA ARG A 510 32.39 48.00 38.28
C ARG A 510 32.35 49.16 39.30
N PRO A 511 31.19 49.81 39.46
CA PRO A 511 30.66 50.01 40.81
C PRO A 511 29.15 49.71 40.99
N ASN A 512 28.80 49.45 42.25
CA ASN A 512 27.49 49.10 42.82
C ASN A 512 26.52 50.30 42.92
N ILE A 513 25.21 50.04 42.90
CA ILE A 513 24.18 50.88 43.54
C ILE A 513 23.22 50.00 44.36
N HIS A 514 22.89 50.50 45.56
CA HIS A 514 22.12 49.91 46.65
C HIS A 514 20.60 49.81 46.43
N CYS A 515 20.00 48.82 47.10
CA CYS A 515 18.57 48.64 47.35
C CYS A 515 18.14 49.20 48.72
N GLN A 516 16.93 49.77 48.78
CA GLN A 516 16.02 49.96 49.93
C GLN A 516 14.68 50.44 49.30
N LEU A 517 13.45 50.01 49.57
CA LEU A 517 12.75 49.38 50.71
C LEU A 517 11.46 48.72 50.17
N ILE A 518 11.05 47.55 50.68
CA ILE A 518 9.66 47.05 50.58
C ILE A 518 9.27 46.43 51.93
N SER A 519 8.03 46.70 52.37
CA SER A 519 7.45 46.46 53.70
C SER A 519 7.14 44.97 54.02
N PRO A 520 6.84 44.63 55.29
CA PRO A 520 6.79 43.24 55.79
C PRO A 520 5.65 42.34 55.28
N ASP A 521 4.61 42.87 54.65
CA ASP A 521 3.38 42.11 54.32
C ASP A 521 3.47 41.28 53.02
N ILE A 522 4.62 41.27 52.34
CA ILE A 522 4.83 40.51 51.10
C ILE A 522 5.57 39.19 51.35
N ARG A 523 6.16 38.99 52.55
CA ARG A 523 6.98 37.81 52.85
C ARG A 523 6.15 36.53 53.02
N ASP A 524 4.96 36.62 53.61
CA ASP A 524 4.14 35.43 53.88
C ASP A 524 3.35 34.92 52.67
N LEU A 525 3.12 35.78 51.66
CA LEU A 525 2.47 35.39 50.40
C LEU A 525 3.45 34.67 49.45
N ILE A 526 4.76 34.98 49.53
CA ILE A 526 5.80 34.35 48.71
C ILE A 526 6.11 32.93 49.21
N TYR A 527 6.16 32.70 50.52
CA TYR A 527 6.44 31.37 51.08
C TYR A 527 5.31 30.34 50.87
N THR A 528 4.04 30.78 50.79
CA THR A 528 2.92 29.87 50.50
C THR A 528 2.78 29.54 49.00
N LEU A 529 3.25 30.41 48.10
CA LEU A 529 3.32 30.11 46.66
C LEU A 529 4.52 29.21 46.32
N GLU A 530 5.69 29.44 46.91
CA GLU A 530 6.90 28.66 46.61
C GLU A 530 6.77 27.19 47.03
N CYS A 531 6.13 26.89 48.18
CA CYS A 531 5.91 25.50 48.60
C CYS A 531 4.89 24.74 47.74
N ARG A 532 3.88 25.41 47.18
CA ARG A 532 2.86 24.79 46.29
C ARG A 532 3.35 24.62 44.85
N LEU A 533 4.23 25.52 44.39
CA LEU A 533 4.91 25.39 43.10
C LEU A 533 5.93 24.25 43.11
N VAL A 534 6.66 24.04 44.21
CA VAL A 534 7.64 22.93 44.31
C VAL A 534 6.96 21.55 44.44
N THR A 535 5.79 21.45 45.07
CA THR A 535 5.02 20.17 45.13
C THR A 535 4.28 19.87 43.83
N MET A 536 3.79 20.87 43.08
CA MET A 536 3.25 20.66 41.73
C MET A 536 4.33 20.43 40.68
N ALA A 537 5.53 21.01 40.85
CA ALA A 537 6.65 20.76 39.95
C ALA A 537 7.26 19.37 40.15
N THR A 538 7.25 18.79 41.36
CA THR A 538 7.74 17.42 41.60
C THR A 538 6.74 16.34 41.19
N PHE A 539 5.43 16.56 41.40
CA PHE A 539 4.39 15.68 40.83
C PHE A 539 4.30 15.82 39.31
N GLY A 540 4.44 17.03 38.79
CA GLY A 540 4.54 17.32 37.37
C GLY A 540 5.77 16.68 36.74
N LEU A 541 6.95 16.75 37.37
CA LEU A 541 8.13 16.05 36.89
C LEU A 541 7.99 14.54 37.01
N ALA A 542 7.39 13.98 38.05
CA ALA A 542 7.22 12.53 38.18
C ALA A 542 6.19 11.97 37.17
N VAL A 543 5.12 12.72 36.89
CA VAL A 543 4.15 12.39 35.83
C VAL A 543 4.77 12.62 34.47
N ILE A 544 5.53 13.69 34.25
CA ILE A 544 6.27 13.94 33.01
C ILE A 544 7.34 12.88 32.80
N LEU A 545 8.04 12.42 33.85
CA LEU A 545 9.06 11.37 33.79
C LEU A 545 8.42 9.99 33.59
N MET A 546 7.25 9.70 34.20
CA MET A 546 6.48 8.50 33.90
C MET A 546 5.88 8.54 32.49
N THR A 547 5.37 9.68 32.04
CA THR A 547 4.87 9.83 30.66
C THR A 547 6.02 9.89 29.67
N THR A 548 7.22 10.39 30.00
CA THR A 548 8.37 10.34 29.10
C THR A 548 9.00 8.95 29.13
N ILE A 549 8.94 8.19 30.24
CA ILE A 549 9.32 6.77 30.25
C ILE A 549 8.26 5.90 29.52
N LEU A 550 6.99 6.31 29.50
CA LEU A 550 5.91 5.69 28.71
C LEU A 550 5.79 6.23 27.26
N LEU A 551 6.43 7.36 26.93
CA LEU A 551 6.47 7.98 25.58
C LEU A 551 7.86 7.91 24.94
N HIS A 552 8.88 7.36 25.61
CA HIS A 552 10.20 7.04 25.03
C HIS A 552 10.36 5.54 24.73
N SER A 553 9.26 4.85 24.45
CA SER A 553 9.29 3.59 23.71
C SER A 553 8.41 3.67 22.46
N SER A 554 8.48 4.79 21.73
CA SER A 554 8.18 4.71 20.29
C SER A 554 9.47 4.24 19.60
N GLU A 555 9.76 2.94 19.74
CA GLU A 555 10.43 2.24 18.64
C GLU A 555 9.67 2.64 17.37
N SER A 556 10.39 3.05 16.31
CA SER A 556 9.78 3.16 14.98
C SER A 556 9.13 1.81 14.66
N ALA A 557 7.83 1.68 14.89
CA ALA A 557 7.16 0.38 14.88
C ALA A 557 7.33 -0.29 13.52
N LYS A 558 7.91 -1.49 13.50
CA LYS A 558 8.09 -2.27 12.28
C LYS A 558 6.76 -2.54 11.61
N ASN A 559 6.75 -2.42 10.29
CA ASN A 559 5.56 -2.64 9.48
C ASN A 559 5.57 -4.07 8.91
N TYR A 560 5.20 -5.05 9.74
CA TYR A 560 5.14 -6.45 9.35
C TYR A 560 4.17 -6.71 8.19
N GLY A 561 3.11 -5.89 8.04
CA GLY A 561 2.20 -5.99 6.91
C GLY A 561 2.86 -5.67 5.56
N VAL A 562 3.76 -4.68 5.53
CA VAL A 562 4.54 -4.34 4.32
C VAL A 562 5.59 -5.41 4.01
N ALA A 563 6.28 -5.94 5.04
CA ALA A 563 7.17 -7.09 4.87
C ALA A 563 6.41 -8.31 4.31
N LEU A 564 5.22 -8.60 4.84
CA LEU A 564 4.36 -9.69 4.35
C LEU A 564 3.98 -9.50 2.88
N ALA A 565 3.58 -8.28 2.49
CA ALA A 565 3.24 -7.98 1.10
C ALA A 565 4.44 -8.16 0.16
N LYS A 566 5.64 -7.75 0.58
CA LYS A 566 6.86 -7.91 -0.20
C LYS A 566 7.25 -9.39 -0.33
N SER A 567 7.21 -10.17 0.75
CA SER A 567 7.47 -11.60 0.71
C SER A 567 6.61 -12.35 -0.31
N ILE A 568 5.35 -11.92 -0.51
CA ILE A 568 4.48 -12.49 -1.55
C ILE A 568 4.96 -12.11 -2.97
N LEU A 569 5.44 -10.88 -3.17
CA LEU A 569 6.03 -10.44 -4.46
C LEU A 569 7.27 -11.24 -4.84
N PHE A 570 8.04 -11.74 -3.87
CA PHE A 570 9.16 -12.63 -4.15
C PHE A 570 8.67 -13.91 -4.85
N TYR A 571 7.62 -14.56 -4.37
CA TYR A 571 7.05 -15.73 -5.04
C TYR A 571 6.49 -15.41 -6.43
N ASP A 572 5.97 -14.20 -6.64
CA ASP A 572 5.59 -13.74 -7.99
C ASP A 572 6.82 -13.61 -8.91
N ALA A 573 7.97 -13.19 -8.35
CA ALA A 573 9.24 -13.12 -9.05
C ALA A 573 9.86 -14.51 -9.31
N GLN A 574 9.43 -15.55 -8.60
CA GLN A 574 9.83 -16.94 -8.84
C GLN A 574 8.93 -17.69 -9.84
N ARG A 575 7.79 -17.13 -10.28
CA ARG A 575 6.85 -17.82 -11.19
C ARG A 575 7.53 -18.23 -12.49
N SER A 576 7.44 -19.50 -12.85
CA SER A 576 7.81 -20.02 -14.17
C SER A 576 6.57 -20.26 -15.04
N GLY A 577 6.74 -20.30 -16.36
CA GLY A 577 5.68 -20.57 -17.31
C GLY A 577 5.10 -19.28 -17.89
N LYS A 578 3.85 -19.38 -18.33
CA LYS A 578 3.11 -18.22 -18.85
C LYS A 578 2.58 -17.38 -17.69
N LEU A 579 3.09 -16.18 -17.55
CA LEU A 579 2.70 -15.26 -16.49
C LEU A 579 1.30 -14.68 -16.78
N PRO A 580 0.52 -14.37 -15.75
CA PRO A 580 -0.78 -13.75 -15.96
C PRO A 580 -0.61 -12.29 -16.40
N ALA A 581 -1.59 -11.75 -17.13
CA ALA A 581 -1.51 -10.38 -17.67
C ALA A 581 -1.37 -9.30 -16.57
N ASN A 582 -1.80 -9.62 -15.34
CA ASN A 582 -1.72 -8.77 -14.15
C ASN A 582 -0.49 -9.10 -13.26
N ASN A 583 0.54 -9.79 -13.78
CA ASN A 583 1.76 -10.11 -13.02
C ASN A 583 2.38 -8.83 -12.41
N PRO A 584 2.58 -8.77 -11.08
CA PRO A 584 3.07 -7.54 -10.44
C PRO A 584 4.57 -7.29 -10.66
N ILE A 585 5.30 -8.28 -11.17
CA ILE A 585 6.74 -8.20 -11.42
C ILE A 585 7.00 -7.84 -12.88
N HIS A 586 7.04 -6.53 -13.16
CA HIS A 586 7.11 -5.99 -14.53
C HIS A 586 8.36 -6.39 -15.33
N TRP A 587 9.46 -6.73 -14.66
CA TRP A 587 10.71 -7.15 -15.29
C TRP A 587 10.76 -8.66 -15.60
N ARG A 588 9.77 -9.44 -15.14
CA ARG A 588 9.62 -10.87 -15.48
C ARG A 588 8.72 -11.02 -16.70
N GLY A 589 9.06 -11.98 -17.57
CA GLY A 589 8.24 -12.37 -18.72
C GLY A 589 7.93 -13.87 -18.75
N ASP A 590 7.14 -14.26 -19.74
CA ASP A 590 6.82 -15.66 -20.02
C ASP A 590 8.10 -16.45 -20.29
N SER A 591 8.29 -17.58 -19.58
CA SER A 591 9.49 -18.40 -19.66
C SER A 591 9.19 -19.89 -19.55
N ALA A 592 10.15 -20.73 -19.96
CA ALA A 592 10.07 -22.20 -19.82
C ALA A 592 8.74 -22.82 -20.35
N LEU A 593 8.20 -22.25 -21.44
CA LEU A 593 6.91 -22.64 -22.03
C LEU A 593 6.91 -24.03 -22.69
N HIS A 594 8.08 -24.67 -22.77
CA HIS A 594 8.29 -25.98 -23.37
C HIS A 594 8.65 -27.06 -22.35
N ASP A 595 8.63 -26.73 -21.06
CA ASP A 595 8.79 -27.72 -19.99
C ASP A 595 7.71 -28.81 -20.09
N CYS A 596 8.05 -30.05 -19.71
CA CYS A 596 7.06 -31.14 -19.68
C CYS A 596 5.88 -30.87 -18.72
N VAL A 597 6.07 -29.96 -17.76
CA VAL A 597 5.05 -29.39 -16.89
C VAL A 597 5.31 -27.88 -16.79
N VAL A 598 4.46 -27.09 -17.44
CA VAL A 598 4.55 -25.62 -17.44
C VAL A 598 3.84 -25.03 -16.21
N GLY A 599 4.47 -24.03 -15.59
CA GLY A 599 4.05 -23.43 -14.32
C GLY A 599 5.05 -23.70 -13.20
N GLY A 600 4.61 -23.54 -11.95
CA GLY A 600 5.43 -23.75 -10.75
C GLY A 600 6.40 -22.60 -10.50
N TRP A 601 7.22 -22.75 -9.46
CA TRP A 601 8.28 -21.80 -9.13
C TRP A 601 9.64 -22.29 -9.61
N TYR A 602 10.50 -21.33 -9.93
CA TYR A 602 11.93 -21.55 -9.88
C TYR A 602 12.38 -21.58 -8.42
N ASP A 603 13.32 -22.46 -8.12
CA ASP A 603 13.74 -22.78 -6.77
C ASP A 603 14.40 -21.59 -6.06
N ALA A 604 15.46 -21.04 -6.68
CA ALA A 604 16.30 -20.04 -6.04
C ALA A 604 16.68 -18.91 -7.00
N GLY A 605 17.97 -18.58 -7.05
CA GLY A 605 18.53 -17.68 -8.06
C GLY A 605 18.65 -18.30 -9.45
N ASP A 606 18.37 -19.59 -9.58
CA ASP A 606 18.43 -20.40 -10.79
C ASP A 606 17.06 -20.53 -11.46
N HIS A 607 16.94 -21.44 -12.44
CA HIS A 607 15.69 -21.73 -13.12
C HIS A 607 15.30 -23.23 -13.07
N ILE A 608 15.85 -24.00 -12.14
CA ILE A 608 15.43 -25.38 -11.90
C ILE A 608 14.13 -25.36 -11.09
N LYS A 609 13.26 -26.36 -11.33
CA LYS A 609 12.07 -26.61 -10.52
C LYS A 609 12.30 -27.85 -9.69
N PHE A 610 12.73 -27.70 -8.45
CA PHE A 610 12.92 -28.82 -7.52
C PHE A 610 11.63 -29.13 -6.77
N GLY A 611 11.13 -30.36 -6.88
CA GLY A 611 9.84 -30.75 -6.29
C GLY A 611 9.86 -30.85 -4.77
N LEU A 612 10.98 -31.28 -4.17
CA LEU A 612 11.11 -31.44 -2.72
C LEU A 612 10.95 -30.10 -1.97
N PRO A 613 11.81 -29.08 -2.20
CA PRO A 613 11.66 -27.77 -1.56
C PRO A 613 10.35 -27.08 -1.93
N MET A 614 9.93 -27.10 -3.21
CA MET A 614 8.67 -26.47 -3.62
C MET A 614 7.45 -27.06 -2.89
N SER A 615 7.42 -28.38 -2.65
CA SER A 615 6.31 -29.03 -1.92
C SER A 615 6.29 -28.66 -0.43
N TYR A 616 7.48 -28.53 0.19
CA TYR A 616 7.63 -28.00 1.54
C TYR A 616 7.15 -26.54 1.62
N THR A 617 7.68 -25.69 0.75
CA THR A 617 7.36 -24.27 0.63
C THR A 617 5.85 -24.06 0.52
N ALA A 618 5.20 -24.77 -0.41
CA ALA A 618 3.75 -24.69 -0.57
C ALA A 618 2.99 -25.16 0.68
N THR A 619 3.45 -26.23 1.35
CA THR A 619 2.80 -26.72 2.57
C THR A 619 2.90 -25.71 3.72
N ALA A 620 4.08 -25.14 3.97
CA ALA A 620 4.29 -24.14 5.03
C ALA A 620 3.45 -22.87 4.78
N LEU A 621 3.42 -22.39 3.54
CA LEU A 621 2.63 -21.23 3.11
C LEU A 621 1.12 -21.47 3.19
N VAL A 622 0.64 -22.65 2.84
CA VAL A 622 -0.78 -22.98 3.02
C VAL A 622 -1.11 -23.13 4.51
N TRP A 623 -0.20 -23.72 5.29
CA TRP A 623 -0.40 -23.86 6.73
C TRP A 623 -0.54 -22.49 7.41
N SER A 624 0.32 -21.52 7.05
CA SER A 624 0.20 -20.16 7.55
C SER A 624 -1.10 -19.50 7.10
N LEU A 625 -1.56 -19.73 5.87
CA LEU A 625 -2.84 -19.22 5.38
C LEU A 625 -4.02 -19.82 6.15
N VAL A 626 -4.02 -21.12 6.41
CA VAL A 626 -5.07 -21.81 7.19
C VAL A 626 -5.10 -21.30 8.64
N ARG A 627 -3.93 -21.01 9.23
CA ARG A 627 -3.81 -20.66 10.65
C ARG A 627 -3.91 -19.16 10.94
N PHE A 628 -3.40 -18.33 10.03
CA PHE A 628 -3.27 -16.87 10.18
C PHE A 628 -3.92 -16.12 9.02
N LYS A 629 -5.04 -16.65 8.49
CA LYS A 629 -5.81 -16.04 7.40
C LYS A 629 -6.12 -14.56 7.64
N ASP A 630 -6.48 -14.21 8.86
CA ASP A 630 -6.79 -12.84 9.27
C ASP A 630 -5.56 -11.93 9.25
N GLY A 631 -4.36 -12.49 9.49
CA GLY A 631 -3.08 -11.79 9.28
C GLY A 631 -2.91 -11.34 7.83
N TYR A 632 -3.11 -12.25 6.87
CA TYR A 632 -3.11 -11.90 5.44
C TYR A 632 -4.22 -10.91 5.07
N GLN A 633 -5.42 -11.07 5.63
CA GLN A 633 -6.55 -10.18 5.38
C GLN A 633 -6.26 -8.75 5.86
N ARG A 634 -5.65 -8.59 7.04
CA ARG A 634 -5.31 -7.28 7.61
C ARG A 634 -4.15 -6.60 6.94
N ALA A 635 -3.19 -7.36 6.44
CA ALA A 635 -2.16 -6.84 5.55
C ALA A 635 -2.70 -6.46 4.16
N GLY A 636 -3.98 -6.74 3.87
CA GLY A 636 -4.58 -6.50 2.56
C GLY A 636 -4.09 -7.47 1.47
N GLN A 637 -3.48 -8.59 1.88
CA GLN A 637 -2.79 -9.53 0.98
C GLN A 637 -3.51 -10.85 0.78
N LEU A 638 -4.69 -11.07 1.37
CA LEU A 638 -5.38 -12.37 1.32
C LEU A 638 -5.64 -12.87 -0.11
N ASN A 639 -6.10 -11.99 -1.01
CA ASN A 639 -6.34 -12.38 -2.41
C ASN A 639 -5.05 -12.69 -3.16
N GLN A 640 -4.01 -11.86 -2.97
CA GLN A 640 -2.70 -12.09 -3.58
C GLN A 640 -2.08 -13.39 -3.06
N MET A 641 -2.23 -13.67 -1.76
CA MET A 641 -1.79 -14.93 -1.16
C MET A 641 -2.50 -16.13 -1.80
N TYR A 642 -3.83 -16.06 -2.01
CA TYR A 642 -4.56 -17.12 -2.71
C TYR A 642 -4.15 -17.27 -4.17
N ASP A 643 -3.87 -16.18 -4.89
CA ASP A 643 -3.38 -16.23 -6.28
C ASP A 643 -1.99 -16.88 -6.33
N MET A 644 -1.08 -16.39 -5.50
CA MET A 644 0.29 -16.88 -5.39
C MET A 644 0.33 -18.36 -5.03
N ILE A 645 -0.40 -18.79 -4.00
CA ILE A 645 -0.34 -20.20 -3.54
C ILE A 645 -1.04 -21.17 -4.48
N LYS A 646 -1.96 -20.69 -5.33
CA LYS A 646 -2.55 -21.51 -6.39
C LYS A 646 -1.50 -21.95 -7.42
N TRP A 647 -0.45 -21.14 -7.61
CA TRP A 647 0.59 -21.37 -8.63
C TRP A 647 1.32 -22.72 -8.49
N PRO A 648 1.91 -23.06 -7.32
CA PRO A 648 2.53 -24.37 -7.12
C PRO A 648 1.49 -25.50 -7.05
N LEU A 649 0.29 -25.25 -6.51
CA LEU A 649 -0.77 -26.28 -6.44
C LEU A 649 -1.26 -26.71 -7.82
N ASP A 650 -1.44 -25.77 -8.75
CA ASP A 650 -1.73 -26.06 -10.15
C ASP A 650 -0.59 -26.83 -10.84
N TYR A 651 0.65 -26.52 -10.48
CA TYR A 651 1.82 -27.25 -10.98
C TYR A 651 1.81 -28.71 -10.50
N PHE A 652 1.57 -28.96 -9.21
CA PHE A 652 1.47 -30.31 -8.65
C PHE A 652 0.33 -31.12 -9.26
N LEU A 653 -0.83 -30.51 -9.49
CA LEU A 653 -1.95 -31.16 -10.18
C LEU A 653 -1.60 -31.61 -11.60
N LYS A 654 -0.78 -30.83 -12.32
CA LYS A 654 -0.29 -31.18 -13.66
C LYS A 654 0.85 -32.21 -13.62
N ALA A 655 1.69 -32.15 -12.58
CA ALA A 655 2.83 -33.02 -12.40
C ALA A 655 2.42 -34.45 -12.03
N TRP A 656 1.32 -34.62 -11.30
CA TRP A 656 0.81 -35.94 -10.90
C TRP A 656 -0.06 -36.59 -11.99
N ARG A 657 0.36 -37.76 -12.46
CA ARG A 657 -0.32 -38.55 -13.51
C ARG A 657 -0.81 -39.88 -12.91
N PRO A 658 -1.96 -39.90 -12.22
CA PRO A 658 -2.41 -41.08 -11.47
C PRO A 658 -2.63 -42.32 -12.34
N ALA A 659 -3.05 -42.16 -13.60
CA ALA A 659 -3.23 -43.28 -14.53
C ALA A 659 -1.92 -44.02 -14.88
N GLN A 660 -0.78 -43.34 -14.71
CA GLN A 660 0.56 -43.86 -15.00
C GLN A 660 1.34 -44.22 -13.73
N ASN A 661 0.81 -43.88 -12.55
CA ASN A 661 1.56 -43.88 -11.28
C ASN A 661 2.89 -43.12 -11.41
N GLU A 662 2.84 -41.93 -12.01
CA GLU A 662 4.02 -41.12 -12.31
C GLU A 662 3.86 -39.70 -11.79
N LEU A 663 4.84 -39.20 -11.03
CA LEU A 663 4.95 -37.81 -10.59
C LEU A 663 6.20 -37.19 -11.21
N VAL A 664 6.06 -36.05 -11.89
CA VAL A 664 7.22 -35.21 -12.28
C VAL A 664 7.74 -34.49 -11.04
N VAL A 665 9.00 -34.74 -10.69
CA VAL A 665 9.61 -34.24 -9.43
C VAL A 665 10.72 -33.23 -9.65
N GLN A 666 11.20 -33.08 -10.88
CA GLN A 666 12.20 -32.08 -11.24
C GLN A 666 12.06 -31.68 -12.71
N VAL A 667 12.25 -30.40 -13.01
CA VAL A 667 12.39 -29.88 -14.39
C VAL A 667 13.62 -28.99 -14.49
N GLY A 668 14.52 -29.31 -15.41
CA GLY A 668 15.87 -28.77 -15.46
C GLY A 668 16.88 -29.71 -14.78
N ASP A 669 18.15 -29.55 -15.11
CA ASP A 669 19.28 -30.26 -14.50
C ASP A 669 20.44 -29.28 -14.28
N THR A 670 21.61 -29.80 -13.91
CA THR A 670 22.82 -29.02 -13.58
C THR A 670 23.25 -28.05 -14.70
N HIS A 671 22.89 -28.28 -15.97
CA HIS A 671 23.23 -27.37 -17.07
C HIS A 671 22.56 -26.01 -16.94
N ASP A 672 21.49 -25.90 -16.14
CA ASP A 672 20.86 -24.61 -15.81
C ASP A 672 21.87 -23.66 -15.15
N HIS A 673 22.74 -24.19 -14.28
CA HIS A 673 23.75 -23.43 -13.55
C HIS A 673 24.97 -23.04 -14.41
N ASP A 674 25.13 -23.63 -15.60
CA ASP A 674 26.15 -23.22 -16.58
C ASP A 674 25.76 -21.91 -17.30
N VAL A 675 24.52 -21.45 -17.13
CA VAL A 675 23.97 -20.27 -17.81
C VAL A 675 23.43 -19.26 -16.80
N TRP A 676 24.06 -18.09 -16.77
CA TRP A 676 23.54 -16.95 -16.04
C TRP A 676 22.72 -16.05 -16.95
N GLY A 677 21.46 -15.74 -16.60
CA GLY A 677 20.66 -14.82 -17.41
C GLY A 677 19.18 -14.77 -17.05
N ARG A 678 18.41 -14.17 -17.95
CA ARG A 678 16.95 -14.10 -17.87
C ARG A 678 16.31 -15.47 -18.15
N PRO A 679 15.29 -15.91 -17.40
CA PRO A 679 14.61 -17.17 -17.68
C PRO A 679 13.95 -17.18 -19.06
N GLU A 680 13.58 -16.01 -19.59
CA GLU A 680 12.95 -15.85 -20.90
C GLU A 680 13.94 -16.02 -22.08
N ASP A 681 15.25 -16.07 -21.80
CA ASP A 681 16.32 -16.23 -22.78
C ASP A 681 16.93 -17.65 -22.77
N MET A 682 16.41 -18.55 -21.93
CA MET A 682 16.86 -19.94 -21.86
C MET A 682 16.70 -20.66 -23.20
N THR A 683 17.78 -21.28 -23.67
CA THR A 683 17.81 -22.08 -24.92
C THR A 683 18.30 -23.50 -24.72
N MET A 684 18.81 -23.83 -23.53
CA MET A 684 19.27 -25.18 -23.19
C MET A 684 18.09 -26.15 -23.08
N ASN A 685 18.40 -27.44 -23.21
CA ASN A 685 17.43 -28.50 -22.95
C ASN A 685 17.10 -28.54 -21.44
N ARG A 686 15.83 -28.71 -21.09
CA ARG A 686 15.35 -28.76 -19.71
C ARG A 686 14.68 -30.12 -19.45
N PRO A 687 15.45 -31.16 -19.10
CA PRO A 687 14.91 -32.50 -18.93
C PRO A 687 13.98 -32.58 -17.72
N CYS A 688 13.13 -33.60 -17.70
CA CYS A 688 12.22 -33.86 -16.59
C CYS A 688 12.55 -35.18 -15.92
N ALA A 689 12.67 -35.16 -14.60
CA ALA A 689 12.79 -36.37 -13.80
C ALA A 689 11.42 -36.75 -13.22
N VAL A 690 11.16 -38.05 -13.19
CA VAL A 690 9.91 -38.61 -12.69
C VAL A 690 10.17 -39.68 -11.64
N VAL A 691 9.23 -39.80 -10.70
CA VAL A 691 9.15 -40.96 -9.81
C VAL A 691 7.92 -41.79 -10.17
N ASN A 692 8.08 -43.10 -10.09
CA ASN A 692 7.06 -44.09 -10.43
C ASN A 692 7.30 -45.38 -9.62
N THR A 693 6.65 -46.48 -9.99
CA THR A 693 6.76 -47.76 -9.28
C THR A 693 8.17 -48.38 -9.34
N ALA A 694 9.00 -48.01 -10.33
CA ALA A 694 10.38 -48.48 -10.50
C ALA A 694 11.41 -47.50 -9.90
N HIS A 695 11.18 -46.20 -10.05
CA HIS A 695 12.03 -45.13 -9.53
C HIS A 695 11.28 -44.38 -8.42
N LYS A 696 11.60 -44.71 -7.17
CA LYS A 696 10.81 -44.29 -6.02
C LYS A 696 11.18 -42.86 -5.56
N GLY A 697 10.24 -42.21 -4.87
CA GLY A 697 10.40 -40.89 -4.27
C GLY A 697 9.21 -40.56 -3.37
N SER A 698 9.08 -41.32 -2.28
CA SER A 698 8.01 -41.16 -1.29
C SER A 698 8.14 -39.89 -0.46
N ASP A 699 9.35 -39.39 -0.27
CA ASP A 699 9.68 -38.06 0.24
C ASP A 699 8.89 -36.97 -0.54
N ILE A 700 9.18 -36.81 -1.83
CA ILE A 700 8.58 -35.76 -2.66
C ILE A 700 7.08 -36.01 -2.88
N ALA A 701 6.68 -37.27 -3.10
CA ALA A 701 5.29 -37.62 -3.32
C ALA A 701 4.42 -37.36 -2.08
N ALA A 702 4.90 -37.68 -0.88
CA ALA A 702 4.19 -37.39 0.34
C ALA A 702 4.16 -35.89 0.66
N GLY A 703 5.28 -35.17 0.51
CA GLY A 703 5.31 -33.70 0.67
C GLY A 703 4.34 -32.99 -0.28
N THR A 704 4.27 -33.42 -1.54
CA THR A 704 3.31 -32.90 -2.51
C THR A 704 1.86 -33.23 -2.11
N ALA A 705 1.61 -34.42 -1.57
CA ALA A 705 0.30 -34.79 -1.06
C ALA A 705 -0.11 -33.94 0.16
N ALA A 706 0.84 -33.59 1.04
CA ALA A 706 0.62 -32.67 2.16
C ALA A 706 0.20 -31.28 1.65
N ALA A 707 0.93 -30.71 0.70
CA ALA A 707 0.62 -29.40 0.09
C ALA A 707 -0.79 -29.38 -0.53
N LEU A 708 -1.14 -30.41 -1.29
CA LEU A 708 -2.46 -30.54 -1.92
C LEU A 708 -3.57 -30.73 -0.88
N ALA A 709 -3.34 -31.53 0.17
CA ALA A 709 -4.31 -31.73 1.25
C ALA A 709 -4.55 -30.44 2.05
N ALA A 710 -3.50 -29.74 2.46
CA ALA A 710 -3.59 -28.44 3.10
C ALA A 710 -4.28 -27.42 2.18
N GLY A 711 -3.92 -27.41 0.89
CA GLY A 711 -4.51 -26.55 -0.14
C GLY A 711 -6.02 -26.74 -0.25
N SER A 712 -6.48 -28.00 -0.21
CA SER A 712 -7.92 -28.29 -0.25
C SER A 712 -8.69 -27.61 0.89
N ILE A 713 -8.12 -27.57 2.10
CA ILE A 713 -8.72 -26.88 3.25
C ILE A 713 -8.80 -25.37 2.97
N ALA A 714 -7.68 -24.76 2.55
CA ALA A 714 -7.61 -23.32 2.31
C ALA A 714 -8.58 -22.84 1.21
N PHE A 715 -8.69 -23.59 0.10
CA PHE A 715 -9.58 -23.24 -1.02
C PHE A 715 -11.04 -23.60 -0.76
N LYS A 716 -11.32 -24.62 0.06
CA LYS A 716 -12.67 -24.85 0.59
C LYS A 716 -13.14 -23.67 1.43
N GLU A 717 -12.26 -23.14 2.30
CA GLU A 717 -12.55 -21.97 3.12
C GLU A 717 -12.66 -20.67 2.29
N LYS A 718 -11.98 -20.60 1.15
CA LYS A 718 -12.14 -19.51 0.16
C LYS A 718 -13.52 -19.55 -0.52
N GLY A 719 -14.19 -20.71 -0.53
CA GLY A 719 -15.43 -20.94 -1.27
C GLY A 719 -15.24 -21.58 -2.66
N ASP A 720 -14.02 -21.97 -3.03
CA ASP A 720 -13.72 -22.68 -4.29
C ASP A 720 -13.74 -24.20 -4.05
N THR A 721 -14.95 -24.74 -3.89
CA THR A 721 -15.15 -26.16 -3.57
C THR A 721 -14.70 -27.07 -4.69
N ALA A 722 -14.86 -26.66 -5.95
CA ALA A 722 -14.47 -27.46 -7.11
C ALA A 722 -12.95 -27.65 -7.17
N TYR A 723 -12.18 -26.58 -6.97
CA TYR A 723 -10.73 -26.69 -6.92
C TYR A 723 -10.27 -27.43 -5.67
N SER A 724 -10.88 -27.18 -4.50
CA SER A 724 -10.65 -27.96 -3.29
C SER A 724 -10.79 -29.47 -3.51
N ASP A 725 -11.88 -29.91 -4.17
CA ASP A 725 -12.13 -31.33 -4.42
C ASP A 725 -11.09 -31.94 -5.37
N GLN A 726 -10.63 -31.16 -6.37
CA GLN A 726 -9.53 -31.58 -7.25
C GLN A 726 -8.23 -31.79 -6.47
N LEU A 727 -7.87 -30.82 -5.62
CA LEU A 727 -6.68 -30.90 -4.76
C LEU A 727 -6.76 -32.11 -3.84
N LEU A 728 -7.89 -32.31 -3.16
CA LEU A 728 -8.07 -33.40 -2.21
C LEU A 728 -8.03 -34.78 -2.90
N SER A 729 -8.65 -34.91 -4.07
CA SER A 729 -8.61 -36.15 -4.85
C SER A 729 -7.18 -36.49 -5.27
N ALA A 730 -6.42 -35.49 -5.75
CA ALA A 730 -5.02 -35.68 -6.10
C ALA A 730 -4.19 -36.07 -4.86
N ALA A 731 -4.34 -35.35 -3.75
CA ALA A 731 -3.65 -35.62 -2.49
C ALA A 731 -3.85 -37.06 -2.01
N LYS A 732 -5.10 -37.55 -1.98
CA LYS A 732 -5.43 -38.93 -1.58
C LYS A 732 -4.74 -39.96 -2.45
N SER A 733 -4.82 -39.79 -3.77
CA SER A 733 -4.24 -40.73 -4.73
C SER A 733 -2.71 -40.73 -4.68
N LEU A 734 -2.09 -39.56 -4.54
CA LEU A 734 -0.64 -39.41 -4.49
C LEU A 734 -0.07 -39.93 -3.17
N TYR A 735 -0.73 -39.69 -2.05
CA TYR A 735 -0.36 -40.27 -0.76
C TYR A 735 -0.43 -41.80 -0.78
N ALA A 736 -1.49 -42.37 -1.36
CA ALA A 736 -1.61 -43.82 -1.52
C ALA A 736 -0.45 -44.40 -2.33
N PHE A 737 -0.04 -43.71 -3.41
CA PHE A 737 1.15 -44.07 -4.19
C PHE A 737 2.44 -43.98 -3.34
N ALA A 738 2.67 -42.87 -2.65
CA ALA A 738 3.86 -42.65 -1.81
C ALA A 738 4.00 -43.74 -0.73
N LYS A 739 2.90 -44.07 -0.05
CA LYS A 739 2.85 -45.10 1.00
C LYS A 739 3.10 -46.51 0.44
N ALA A 740 2.57 -46.83 -0.75
CA ALA A 740 2.74 -48.14 -1.37
C ALA A 740 4.14 -48.35 -1.98
N HIS A 741 4.79 -47.28 -2.42
CA HIS A 741 6.04 -47.32 -3.20
C HIS A 741 7.18 -46.55 -2.51
N ARG A 742 7.45 -46.87 -1.23
CA ARG A 742 8.47 -46.18 -0.43
C ARG A 742 9.90 -46.32 -0.97
N GLY A 743 10.59 -45.18 -1.03
CA GLY A 743 12.00 -45.01 -1.34
C GLY A 743 12.30 -43.54 -1.66
N LEU A 744 13.53 -43.09 -1.40
CA LEU A 744 13.92 -41.68 -1.54
C LEU A 744 14.27 -41.34 -2.99
N TYR A 745 13.93 -40.12 -3.42
CA TYR A 745 14.39 -39.60 -4.69
C TYR A 745 15.85 -39.14 -4.56
N LYS A 746 16.74 -39.71 -5.39
CA LYS A 746 18.18 -39.40 -5.37
C LYS A 746 18.68 -38.63 -6.59
N GLY A 747 17.78 -38.19 -7.48
CA GLY A 747 18.16 -37.48 -8.70
C GLY A 747 18.63 -36.04 -8.48
N ALA A 748 18.31 -35.45 -7.33
CA ALA A 748 18.73 -34.10 -6.92
C ALA A 748 19.75 -34.10 -5.77
N ALA A 749 20.41 -35.23 -5.47
CA ALA A 749 21.21 -35.38 -4.25
C ALA A 749 22.41 -34.42 -4.12
N GLU A 750 22.85 -33.79 -5.21
CA GLU A 750 23.89 -32.75 -5.17
C GLU A 750 23.36 -31.38 -4.69
N PHE A 751 22.03 -31.22 -4.61
CA PHE A 751 21.34 -29.98 -4.23
C PHE A 751 20.41 -30.19 -3.03
N TYR A 752 19.46 -31.12 -3.16
CA TYR A 752 18.41 -31.43 -2.20
C TYR A 752 18.38 -32.95 -1.92
N ASP A 753 19.36 -33.46 -1.17
CA ASP A 753 19.38 -34.87 -0.76
C ASP A 753 18.44 -35.10 0.43
N SER A 754 17.41 -35.93 0.22
CA SER A 754 16.49 -36.30 1.30
C SER A 754 17.15 -37.25 2.30
N SER A 755 16.98 -36.97 3.60
CA SER A 755 17.44 -37.80 4.72
C SER A 755 16.46 -38.90 5.12
N GLY A 756 15.18 -38.76 4.78
CA GLY A 756 14.11 -39.70 5.16
C GLY A 756 12.79 -39.42 4.42
N ASP A 757 11.81 -40.31 4.60
CA ASP A 757 10.46 -40.17 4.04
C ASP A 757 9.35 -40.41 5.08
N LYS A 758 9.70 -40.51 6.37
CA LYS A 758 8.72 -40.82 7.42
C LYS A 758 7.99 -39.57 7.87
N ASP A 759 8.71 -38.49 8.04
CA ASP A 759 8.21 -37.20 8.42
C ASP A 759 7.31 -36.59 7.34
N GLU A 760 7.62 -36.73 6.04
CA GLU A 760 6.67 -36.36 4.98
C GLU A 760 5.42 -37.23 5.00
N LEU A 761 5.56 -38.55 5.18
CA LEU A 761 4.40 -39.44 5.27
C LEU A 761 3.55 -39.15 6.50
N CYS A 762 4.16 -38.75 7.62
CA CYS A 762 3.44 -38.31 8.80
C CYS A 762 2.70 -36.98 8.53
N GLU A 763 3.38 -35.96 8.01
CA GLU A 763 2.79 -34.65 7.73
C GLU A 763 1.63 -34.79 6.73
N ALA A 764 1.82 -35.52 5.64
CA ALA A 764 0.81 -35.75 4.62
C ALA A 764 -0.42 -36.47 5.17
N SER A 765 -0.23 -37.50 6.00
CA SER A 765 -1.34 -38.23 6.61
C SER A 765 -2.07 -37.41 7.67
N ALA A 766 -1.37 -36.57 8.44
CA ALA A 766 -2.00 -35.65 9.36
C ALA A 766 -2.86 -34.59 8.62
N TRP A 767 -2.36 -34.00 7.53
CA TRP A 767 -3.15 -33.09 6.69
C TRP A 767 -4.34 -33.76 6.02
N LEU A 768 -4.17 -34.98 5.51
CA LEU A 768 -5.27 -35.77 4.94
C LEU A 768 -6.31 -36.10 6.01
N HIS A 769 -5.91 -36.43 7.23
CA HIS A 769 -6.84 -36.60 8.34
C HIS A 769 -7.62 -35.31 8.58
N LYS A 770 -6.94 -34.16 8.69
CA LYS A 770 -7.56 -32.85 8.91
C LYS A 770 -8.54 -32.46 7.79
N ALA A 771 -8.21 -32.77 6.54
CA ALA A 771 -9.03 -32.46 5.37
C ALA A 771 -10.26 -33.38 5.21
N THR A 772 -10.19 -34.63 5.70
CA THR A 772 -11.18 -35.68 5.40
C THR A 772 -11.96 -36.18 6.62
N ASN A 773 -11.39 -36.01 7.82
CA ASN A 773 -11.80 -36.65 9.05
C ASN A 773 -11.79 -38.20 8.99
N GLU A 774 -11.02 -38.80 8.08
CA GLU A 774 -10.92 -40.27 7.96
C GLU A 774 -9.86 -40.82 8.94
N ALA A 775 -10.28 -41.72 9.83
CA ALA A 775 -9.46 -42.19 10.95
C ALA A 775 -8.20 -42.98 10.55
N HIS A 776 -8.20 -43.60 9.37
CA HIS A 776 -7.05 -44.39 8.90
C HIS A 776 -5.84 -43.51 8.59
N TYR A 777 -6.03 -42.26 8.15
CA TYR A 777 -4.93 -41.32 7.97
C TYR A 777 -4.27 -40.93 9.30
N LEU A 778 -5.05 -40.72 10.36
CA LEU A 778 -4.49 -40.50 11.69
C LEU A 778 -3.74 -41.74 12.22
N ALA A 779 -4.24 -42.95 11.92
CA ALA A 779 -3.54 -44.18 12.26
C ALA A 779 -2.21 -44.33 11.51
N ASP A 780 -2.16 -43.89 10.25
CA ASP A 780 -0.93 -43.82 9.47
C ASP A 780 0.05 -42.80 10.06
N ALA A 781 -0.41 -41.60 10.41
CA ALA A 781 0.41 -40.57 11.05
C ALA A 781 1.05 -41.09 12.36
N ARG A 782 0.29 -41.82 13.18
CA ARG A 782 0.82 -42.50 14.38
C ARG A 782 1.86 -43.58 14.09
N THR A 783 1.85 -44.16 12.89
CA THR A 783 2.82 -45.17 12.46
C THR A 783 4.12 -44.53 11.99
N PHE A 784 4.03 -43.36 11.36
CA PHE A 784 5.18 -42.69 10.76
C PHE A 784 5.84 -41.66 11.68
N VAL A 785 5.14 -41.15 12.69
CA VAL A 785 5.71 -40.19 13.66
C VAL A 785 6.96 -40.74 14.32
N GLU A 786 8.01 -39.94 14.31
CA GLU A 786 9.27 -40.24 15.00
C GLU A 786 9.25 -39.62 16.39
N HIS A 787 9.80 -40.34 17.38
CA HIS A 787 9.69 -39.99 18.80
C HIS A 787 10.99 -39.36 19.35
N GLU A 788 11.69 -38.62 18.51
CA GLU A 788 12.88 -37.84 18.86
C GLU A 788 12.61 -36.35 18.59
N ALA A 789 13.39 -35.46 19.19
CA ALA A 789 13.26 -34.03 18.93
C ALA A 789 13.79 -33.73 17.52
N ALA A 790 13.01 -33.02 16.72
CA ALA A 790 13.41 -32.63 15.37
C ALA A 790 14.69 -31.79 15.38
N TRP A 791 15.48 -31.87 14.32
CA TRP A 791 16.67 -31.05 14.17
C TRP A 791 16.29 -29.63 13.69
N ALA A 792 15.37 -29.52 12.74
CA ALA A 792 14.84 -28.25 12.25
C ALA A 792 13.39 -28.39 11.74
N TYR A 793 12.83 -27.29 11.26
CA TYR A 793 11.74 -27.34 10.28
C TYR A 793 12.29 -26.83 8.96
N SER A 794 12.39 -27.69 7.95
CA SER A 794 12.97 -27.35 6.65
C SER A 794 12.40 -28.21 5.53
N TRP A 795 12.88 -27.98 4.31
CA TRP A 795 12.56 -28.80 3.14
C TRP A 795 12.91 -30.29 3.31
N ASP A 796 13.85 -30.63 4.20
CA ASP A 796 14.27 -32.01 4.51
C ASP A 796 13.68 -32.55 5.82
N ASP A 797 13.63 -31.75 6.90
CA ASP A 797 13.13 -32.19 8.21
C ASP A 797 11.75 -31.59 8.53
N LYS A 798 10.72 -32.44 8.52
CA LYS A 798 9.32 -32.09 8.83
C LYS A 798 8.83 -32.75 10.12
N GLN A 799 9.73 -33.30 10.93
CA GLN A 799 9.35 -34.02 12.14
C GLN A 799 8.57 -33.12 13.12
N VAL A 800 9.02 -31.88 13.34
CA VAL A 800 8.32 -30.97 14.27
C VAL A 800 6.95 -30.55 13.75
N ALA A 801 6.77 -30.46 12.43
CA ALA A 801 5.46 -30.21 11.82
C ALA A 801 4.52 -31.39 12.09
N CYS A 802 4.98 -32.61 11.87
CA CYS A 802 4.27 -33.83 12.24
C CYS A 802 3.92 -33.86 13.74
N HIS A 803 4.86 -33.54 14.65
CA HIS A 803 4.59 -33.49 16.08
C HIS A 803 3.49 -32.48 16.43
N LEU A 804 3.57 -31.27 15.88
CA LEU A 804 2.60 -30.22 16.16
C LEU A 804 1.21 -30.57 15.59
N LEU A 805 1.12 -31.04 14.35
CA LEU A 805 -0.15 -31.50 13.76
C LEU A 805 -0.75 -32.67 14.56
N MET A 806 0.08 -33.63 14.99
CA MET A 806 -0.39 -34.72 15.86
C MET A 806 -0.89 -34.20 17.21
N TYR A 807 -0.24 -33.18 17.78
CA TYR A 807 -0.77 -32.53 18.98
C TYR A 807 -2.09 -31.80 18.71
N GLU A 808 -2.21 -31.08 17.60
CA GLU A 808 -3.46 -30.40 17.22
C GLU A 808 -4.65 -31.37 17.17
N GLU A 809 -4.47 -32.52 16.52
CA GLU A 809 -5.55 -33.47 16.27
C GLU A 809 -5.84 -34.39 17.47
N THR A 810 -4.84 -34.69 18.30
CA THR A 810 -5.00 -35.67 19.40
C THR A 810 -5.01 -35.06 20.80
N LYS A 811 -4.44 -33.85 20.94
CA LYS A 811 -4.12 -33.19 22.21
C LYS A 811 -3.32 -34.08 23.18
N ASP A 812 -2.60 -35.07 22.65
CA ASP A 812 -1.76 -35.97 23.43
C ASP A 812 -0.46 -35.27 23.86
N ASN A 813 -0.20 -35.28 25.17
CA ASN A 813 0.97 -34.63 25.75
C ASN A 813 2.29 -35.22 25.27
N GLN A 814 2.32 -36.45 24.73
CA GLN A 814 3.56 -36.98 24.16
C GLN A 814 4.07 -36.10 23.00
N TYR A 815 3.18 -35.62 22.14
CA TYR A 815 3.54 -34.78 21.00
C TYR A 815 3.83 -33.35 21.43
N LYS A 816 3.09 -32.82 22.42
CA LYS A 816 3.43 -31.55 23.07
C LYS A 816 4.85 -31.55 23.65
N ASN A 817 5.24 -32.66 24.28
CA ASN A 817 6.57 -32.80 24.86
C ASN A 817 7.64 -32.79 23.77
N LEU A 818 7.42 -33.45 22.63
CA LEU A 818 8.35 -33.42 21.50
C LEU A 818 8.51 -32.00 20.91
N VAL A 819 7.42 -31.26 20.72
CA VAL A 819 7.46 -29.84 20.30
C VAL A 819 8.19 -28.98 21.34
N THR A 820 7.98 -29.25 22.63
CA THR A 820 8.67 -28.52 23.71
C THR A 820 10.17 -28.85 23.74
N SER A 821 10.55 -30.10 23.50
CA SER A 821 11.94 -30.54 23.39
C SER A 821 12.65 -29.92 22.19
N PHE A 822 11.96 -29.80 21.04
CA PHE A 822 12.47 -29.03 19.91
C PHE A 822 12.80 -27.59 20.33
N PHE A 823 11.84 -26.87 20.93
CA PHE A 823 12.11 -25.48 21.33
C PHE A 823 13.08 -25.34 22.49
N HIS A 824 13.25 -26.35 23.35
CA HIS A 824 14.32 -26.32 24.35
C HIS A 824 15.68 -26.11 23.70
N ASP A 825 15.92 -26.72 22.54
CA ASP A 825 17.17 -26.59 21.79
C ASP A 825 17.31 -25.23 21.11
N TRP A 826 16.20 -24.68 20.60
CA TRP A 826 16.19 -23.41 19.88
C TRP A 826 16.20 -22.18 20.78
N MET A 827 15.68 -22.27 22.01
CA MET A 827 15.59 -21.13 22.93
C MET A 827 16.97 -20.77 23.53
N PRO A 828 17.16 -19.53 24.05
CA PRO A 828 18.42 -19.14 24.67
C PRO A 828 18.83 -20.08 25.81
N GLY A 829 20.05 -20.63 25.74
CA GLY A 829 20.57 -21.63 26.67
C GLY A 829 20.39 -23.08 26.21
N GLY A 830 19.74 -23.31 25.07
CA GLY A 830 19.66 -24.60 24.37
C GLY A 830 20.92 -24.95 23.57
N SER A 831 20.79 -25.89 22.64
CA SER A 831 21.88 -26.37 21.79
C SER A 831 22.16 -25.49 20.57
N VAL A 832 21.18 -24.69 20.12
CA VAL A 832 21.34 -23.74 19.00
C VAL A 832 22.20 -22.55 19.42
N LEU A 833 23.17 -22.20 18.56
CA LEU A 833 24.04 -21.06 18.78
C LEU A 833 23.27 -19.75 18.58
N TYR A 834 23.65 -18.71 19.32
CA TYR A 834 23.11 -17.37 19.13
C TYR A 834 24.21 -16.40 18.71
N THR A 835 23.95 -15.63 17.66
CA THR A 835 24.85 -14.54 17.27
C THR A 835 24.90 -13.47 18.36
N PRO A 836 25.94 -12.61 18.39
CA PRO A 836 26.00 -11.47 19.30
C PRO A 836 24.72 -10.62 19.33
N CYS A 837 24.08 -10.39 18.18
CA CYS A 837 22.84 -9.61 18.04
C CYS A 837 21.54 -10.43 18.21
N GLY A 838 21.64 -11.73 18.45
CA GLY A 838 20.52 -12.53 18.97
C GLY A 838 19.74 -13.33 17.92
N LEU A 839 20.29 -13.51 16.72
CA LEU A 839 19.80 -14.49 15.76
C LEU A 839 20.09 -15.91 16.28
N ALA A 840 19.09 -16.79 16.28
CA ALA A 840 19.26 -18.21 16.52
C ALA A 840 19.88 -18.86 15.26
N TRP A 841 21.19 -19.13 15.32
CA TRP A 841 22.00 -19.53 14.18
C TRP A 841 22.19 -21.05 14.19
N ARG A 842 21.50 -21.75 13.28
CA ARG A 842 21.53 -23.22 13.18
C ARG A 842 22.61 -23.74 12.23
N ASP A 843 22.66 -23.18 11.03
CA ASP A 843 23.59 -23.57 9.97
C ASP A 843 24.01 -22.33 9.16
N LYS A 844 25.11 -22.43 8.41
CA LYS A 844 25.57 -21.38 7.52
C LYS A 844 24.71 -21.25 6.26
N TRP A 845 24.13 -22.35 5.80
CA TRP A 845 23.21 -22.37 4.66
C TRP A 845 21.84 -21.92 5.15
N GLY A 846 21.35 -20.77 4.68
CA GLY A 846 20.02 -20.29 5.05
C GLY A 846 19.86 -20.01 6.55
N SER A 847 20.85 -19.38 7.19
CA SER A 847 20.78 -19.05 8.62
C SER A 847 19.48 -18.31 9.02
N ASN A 848 19.05 -17.35 8.20
CA ASN A 848 17.79 -16.63 8.39
C ASN A 848 16.57 -17.53 8.11
N SER A 849 16.64 -18.40 7.10
CA SER A 849 15.58 -19.36 6.75
C SER A 849 15.25 -20.26 7.95
N TYR A 850 16.27 -20.92 8.52
CA TYR A 850 16.13 -21.80 9.67
C TYR A 850 15.49 -21.12 10.88
N ALA A 851 15.94 -19.91 11.22
CA ALA A 851 15.34 -19.13 12.30
C ALA A 851 13.90 -18.67 11.98
N GLY A 852 13.61 -18.31 10.74
CA GLY A 852 12.26 -17.96 10.28
C GLY A 852 11.29 -19.14 10.35
N ASN A 853 11.72 -20.32 9.94
CA ASN A 853 10.95 -21.56 9.99
C ASN A 853 10.62 -21.95 11.44
N ALA A 854 11.61 -21.91 12.33
CA ALA A 854 11.39 -22.17 13.74
C ALA A 854 10.48 -21.10 14.39
N ALA A 855 10.62 -19.82 14.01
CA ALA A 855 9.73 -18.74 14.47
C ALA A 855 8.27 -18.98 14.05
N PHE A 856 8.03 -19.47 12.84
CA PHE A 856 6.70 -19.84 12.37
C PHE A 856 6.09 -20.97 13.21
N ILE A 857 6.83 -22.07 13.41
CA ILE A 857 6.37 -23.19 14.26
C ILE A 857 6.12 -22.73 15.70
N ALA A 858 6.93 -21.79 16.21
CA ALA A 858 6.77 -21.24 17.56
C ALA A 858 5.44 -20.51 17.71
N LEU A 859 5.05 -19.71 16.70
CA LEU A 859 3.78 -19.00 16.68
C LEU A 859 2.59 -19.97 16.59
N LEU A 860 2.69 -21.01 15.76
CA LEU A 860 1.65 -22.04 15.68
C LEU A 860 1.48 -22.79 17.01
N ALA A 861 2.57 -23.25 17.62
CA ALA A 861 2.58 -23.91 18.91
C ALA A 861 2.03 -23.00 20.03
N ALA A 862 2.35 -21.71 19.98
CA ALA A 862 1.83 -20.72 20.91
C ALA A 862 0.30 -20.56 20.81
N GLU A 863 -0.26 -20.53 19.60
CA GLU A 863 -1.70 -20.48 19.38
C GLU A 863 -2.40 -21.79 19.81
N ASP A 864 -1.69 -22.91 19.84
CA ASP A 864 -2.16 -24.16 20.44
C ASP A 864 -1.94 -24.26 21.96
N GLY A 865 -1.51 -23.18 22.61
CA GLY A 865 -1.37 -23.08 24.06
C GLY A 865 -0.08 -23.68 24.63
N ILE A 866 0.93 -23.92 23.78
CA ILE A 866 2.25 -24.41 24.20
C ILE A 866 3.16 -23.20 24.45
N ASN A 867 3.51 -22.94 25.72
CA ASN A 867 4.45 -21.89 26.13
C ASN A 867 4.25 -20.52 25.44
N SER A 868 2.99 -20.13 25.25
CA SER A 868 2.59 -19.09 24.28
C SER A 868 3.36 -17.76 24.44
N ALA A 869 3.53 -17.27 25.67
CA ALA A 869 4.23 -16.01 25.91
C ALA A 869 5.71 -16.07 25.48
N ALA A 870 6.40 -17.17 25.78
CA ALA A 870 7.81 -17.33 25.46
C ALA A 870 8.02 -17.49 23.95
N TYR A 871 7.19 -18.33 23.31
CA TYR A 871 7.31 -18.61 21.88
C TYR A 871 6.92 -17.41 21.00
N ARG A 872 5.82 -16.69 21.32
CA ARG A 872 5.46 -15.45 20.62
C ARG A 872 6.58 -14.42 20.71
N LYS A 873 7.15 -14.24 21.91
CA LYS A 873 8.22 -13.26 22.14
C LYS A 873 9.46 -13.61 21.33
N TRP A 874 9.92 -14.85 21.46
CA TRP A 874 11.11 -15.32 20.76
C TRP A 874 10.95 -15.24 19.23
N ALA A 875 9.82 -15.70 18.70
CA ALA A 875 9.55 -15.62 17.27
C ALA A 875 9.56 -14.17 16.76
N THR A 876 8.93 -13.25 17.49
CA THR A 876 8.92 -11.83 17.14
C THR A 876 10.33 -11.24 17.17
N GLU A 877 11.17 -11.62 18.12
CA GLU A 877 12.58 -11.19 18.19
C GLU A 877 13.39 -11.68 16.98
N GLN A 878 13.18 -12.91 16.49
CA GLN A 878 13.85 -13.41 15.29
C GLN A 878 13.41 -12.64 14.03
N ILE A 879 12.10 -12.41 13.85
CA ILE A 879 11.60 -11.63 12.71
C ILE A 879 12.09 -10.18 12.77
N ASN A 880 12.17 -9.62 13.97
CA ASN A 880 12.72 -8.30 14.20
C ASN A 880 14.18 -8.18 13.77
N TYR A 881 14.99 -9.22 13.98
CA TYR A 881 16.38 -9.26 13.52
C TYR A 881 16.46 -9.16 12.01
N PHE A 882 15.63 -9.93 11.28
CA PHE A 882 15.56 -9.90 9.82
C PHE A 882 15.18 -8.53 9.29
N LEU A 883 14.25 -7.84 9.99
CA LEU A 883 13.74 -6.54 9.59
C LEU A 883 14.56 -5.35 10.10
N GLY A 884 15.73 -5.59 10.70
CA GLY A 884 16.70 -4.54 10.98
C GLY A 884 17.27 -4.47 12.39
N ASP A 885 16.82 -5.29 13.36
CA ASP A 885 17.43 -5.32 14.70
C ASP A 885 18.74 -6.10 14.70
N ASN A 886 19.72 -5.51 14.03
CA ASN A 886 21.09 -5.96 13.93
C ASN A 886 22.01 -4.73 13.79
N HIS A 887 23.32 -4.91 13.88
CA HIS A 887 24.29 -3.81 13.76
C HIS A 887 24.90 -3.65 12.37
N HIS A 888 24.41 -4.37 11.37
CA HIS A 888 25.00 -4.30 10.04
C HIS A 888 24.80 -2.91 9.43
N ASN A 889 25.86 -2.36 8.82
CA ASN A 889 25.86 -1.03 8.19
C ASN A 889 25.23 0.11 9.02
N GLY A 890 25.40 0.07 10.34
CA GLY A 890 24.97 1.14 11.25
C GLY A 890 23.56 0.98 11.82
N GLY A 891 23.03 -0.24 11.98
CA GLY A 891 22.01 -0.53 13.01
C GLY A 891 20.57 -0.76 12.55
N CYS A 892 20.27 -0.60 11.26
CA CYS A 892 18.90 -0.75 10.71
C CYS A 892 18.97 -1.32 9.28
N PHE A 893 19.57 -2.51 9.14
CA PHE A 893 19.74 -3.17 7.85
C PHE A 893 18.81 -4.38 7.75
N SER A 894 17.87 -4.35 6.83
CA SER A 894 16.94 -5.45 6.59
C SER A 894 17.62 -6.55 5.77
N PHE A 895 17.49 -7.81 6.17
CA PHE A 895 17.83 -8.97 5.35
C PHE A 895 16.71 -9.36 4.38
N GLU A 896 15.52 -8.74 4.50
CA GLU A 896 14.50 -8.79 3.46
C GLU A 896 14.75 -7.70 2.42
N VAL A 897 14.96 -8.10 1.18
CA VAL A 897 15.27 -7.20 0.05
C VAL A 897 14.11 -6.25 -0.22
N GLY A 898 14.39 -4.96 -0.26
CA GLY A 898 13.39 -3.91 -0.51
C GLY A 898 12.54 -3.52 0.69
N TYR A 899 12.82 -4.05 1.89
CA TYR A 899 12.23 -3.59 3.15
C TYR A 899 13.20 -2.65 3.90
N GLY A 900 12.67 -1.58 4.49
CA GLY A 900 13.48 -0.53 5.13
C GLY A 900 14.28 0.32 4.13
N SER A 901 15.17 1.15 4.65
CA SER A 901 16.02 2.05 3.83
C SER A 901 17.38 1.45 3.45
N LYS A 902 17.75 0.32 4.06
CA LYS A 902 19.00 -0.40 3.81
C LYS A 902 18.70 -1.90 3.78
N TYR A 903 19.10 -2.55 2.71
CA TYR A 903 18.88 -3.97 2.45
C TYR A 903 19.90 -4.46 1.40
N PRO A 904 20.05 -5.79 1.21
CA PRO A 904 20.94 -6.35 0.19
C PRO A 904 20.62 -5.87 -1.22
N LEU A 905 21.63 -5.43 -1.94
CA LEU A 905 21.53 -4.95 -3.32
C LEU A 905 22.07 -5.95 -4.33
N HIS A 906 22.78 -6.99 -3.89
CA HIS A 906 23.44 -7.99 -4.72
C HIS A 906 22.99 -9.42 -4.41
N PRO A 907 21.68 -9.72 -4.28
CA PRO A 907 21.24 -11.10 -4.09
C PRO A 907 21.71 -11.98 -5.26
N HIS A 908 22.11 -13.21 -4.94
CA HIS A 908 22.53 -14.24 -5.90
C HIS A 908 21.32 -14.73 -6.69
N HIS A 909 20.89 -13.94 -7.68
CA HIS A 909 19.69 -14.23 -8.45
C HIS A 909 19.82 -13.80 -9.91
N ALA A 910 19.74 -14.77 -10.84
CA ALA A 910 20.01 -14.57 -12.26
C ALA A 910 19.06 -13.55 -12.90
N GLY A 911 17.74 -13.77 -12.80
CA GLY A 911 16.74 -12.87 -13.40
C GLY A 911 16.86 -11.41 -12.92
N ALA A 912 16.94 -11.18 -11.61
CA ALA A 912 17.05 -9.86 -11.03
C ALA A 912 18.35 -9.12 -11.36
N SER A 913 19.44 -9.84 -11.65
CA SER A 913 20.71 -9.25 -12.07
C SER A 913 20.68 -8.67 -13.50
N CYS A 914 19.64 -8.98 -14.27
CA CYS A 914 19.56 -8.62 -15.69
C CYS A 914 18.95 -7.23 -15.93
N PRO A 915 19.57 -6.40 -16.81
CA PRO A 915 18.93 -5.19 -17.29
C PRO A 915 17.72 -5.50 -18.18
N ASP A 916 16.85 -4.51 -18.37
CA ASP A 916 15.68 -4.62 -19.25
C ASP A 916 16.07 -4.99 -20.69
N ARG A 917 15.18 -5.74 -21.36
CA ARG A 917 15.30 -6.00 -22.80
C ARG A 917 15.26 -4.67 -23.58
N PRO A 918 16.03 -4.53 -24.67
CA PRO A 918 16.78 -5.57 -25.37
C PRO A 918 18.26 -5.71 -24.94
N ALA A 919 18.69 -5.15 -23.81
CA ALA A 919 20.09 -5.27 -23.38
C ALA A 919 20.49 -6.76 -23.22
N PRO A 920 21.74 -7.17 -23.48
CA PRO A 920 22.17 -8.54 -23.22
C PRO A 920 22.25 -8.80 -21.70
N CYS A 921 21.99 -10.04 -21.29
CA CYS A 921 22.24 -10.52 -19.94
C CYS A 921 23.05 -11.83 -19.99
N GLY A 922 24.03 -11.98 -19.11
CA GLY A 922 24.97 -13.11 -19.09
C GLY A 922 25.86 -13.09 -17.85
N TRP A 923 26.91 -13.91 -17.86
CA TRP A 923 27.99 -13.89 -16.87
C TRP A 923 28.60 -12.50 -16.57
N PRO A 924 28.69 -11.54 -17.50
CA PRO A 924 29.11 -10.18 -17.16
C PRO A 924 28.21 -9.47 -16.14
N GLN A 925 26.90 -9.77 -16.12
CA GLN A 925 25.98 -9.25 -15.10
C GLN A 925 26.18 -9.94 -13.75
N TYR A 926 26.52 -11.23 -13.75
CA TYR A 926 26.93 -11.94 -12.54
C TYR A 926 28.16 -11.29 -11.89
N GLU A 927 29.21 -11.05 -12.69
CA GLU A 927 30.50 -10.49 -12.24
C GLU A 927 30.44 -8.98 -11.91
N SER A 928 29.34 -8.31 -12.25
CA SER A 928 29.18 -6.88 -12.03
C SER A 928 29.24 -6.51 -10.54
N ILE A 929 30.04 -5.50 -10.18
CA ILE A 929 30.02 -4.95 -8.81
C ILE A 929 28.88 -3.95 -8.57
N ALA A 930 28.06 -3.68 -9.59
CA ALA A 930 26.88 -2.85 -9.45
C ALA A 930 25.74 -3.65 -8.80
N PRO A 931 24.83 -2.97 -8.08
CA PRO A 931 23.57 -3.55 -7.62
C PRO A 931 22.83 -4.31 -8.72
N ASN A 932 22.04 -5.30 -8.33
CA ASN A 932 21.07 -5.90 -9.24
C ASN A 932 20.17 -4.78 -9.80
N PRO A 933 20.06 -4.63 -11.14
CA PRO A 933 19.25 -3.59 -11.75
C PRO A 933 17.77 -3.75 -11.41
N GLN A 934 17.30 -4.98 -11.17
CA GLN A 934 15.96 -5.25 -10.67
C GLN A 934 16.01 -5.54 -9.17
N VAL A 935 15.13 -4.90 -8.40
CA VAL A 935 14.95 -5.20 -6.99
C VAL A 935 14.05 -6.43 -6.86
N ILE A 936 14.61 -7.54 -6.37
CA ILE A 936 13.84 -8.76 -6.05
C ILE A 936 13.10 -8.59 -4.71
N GLN A 937 12.02 -7.82 -4.76
CA GLN A 937 11.31 -7.40 -3.56
C GLN A 937 10.84 -8.59 -2.72
N GLY A 938 11.12 -8.53 -1.42
CA GLY A 938 10.67 -9.50 -0.43
C GLY A 938 11.53 -10.72 -0.27
N ALA A 939 12.58 -10.89 -1.08
CA ALA A 939 13.47 -12.03 -0.93
C ALA A 939 14.21 -11.96 0.41
N LEU A 940 14.17 -13.04 1.19
CA LEU A 940 14.98 -13.19 2.39
C LEU A 940 16.31 -13.82 2.00
N VAL A 941 17.40 -13.09 2.23
CA VAL A 941 18.74 -13.62 1.95
C VAL A 941 19.16 -14.63 3.01
N GLY A 942 20.07 -15.55 2.66
CA GLY A 942 20.63 -16.58 3.56
C GLY A 942 21.12 -16.04 4.90
N GLY A 943 21.66 -14.82 4.92
CA GLY A 943 21.91 -14.06 6.15
C GLY A 943 23.36 -14.04 6.62
N PRO A 944 23.62 -13.52 7.82
CA PRO A 944 24.97 -13.32 8.33
C PRO A 944 25.63 -14.62 8.81
N ASP A 945 26.95 -14.55 9.02
CA ASP A 945 27.67 -15.59 9.75
C ASP A 945 27.28 -15.61 11.26
N GLN A 946 27.81 -16.59 11.98
CA GLN A 946 27.55 -16.76 13.43
C GLN A 946 27.99 -15.58 14.32
N HIS A 947 28.68 -14.57 13.76
CA HIS A 947 29.16 -13.38 14.46
C HIS A 947 28.48 -12.09 13.98
N ASP A 948 27.36 -12.20 13.26
CA ASP A 948 26.63 -11.08 12.64
C ASP A 948 27.38 -10.38 11.49
N ASN A 949 28.44 -10.99 10.92
CA ASN A 949 29.09 -10.44 9.74
C ASN A 949 28.29 -10.80 8.48
N TYR A 950 27.99 -9.79 7.68
CA TYR A 950 27.32 -9.95 6.40
C TYR A 950 28.06 -9.22 5.29
N HIS A 951 28.13 -9.81 4.10
CA HIS A 951 28.71 -9.23 2.91
C HIS A 951 27.70 -9.26 1.77
N ASP A 952 27.22 -8.10 1.32
CA ASP A 952 26.29 -7.98 0.19
C ASP A 952 27.03 -8.17 -1.15
N VAL A 953 27.22 -9.43 -1.56
CA VAL A 953 28.04 -9.82 -2.72
C VAL A 953 27.34 -10.93 -3.50
N ARG A 954 27.09 -10.70 -4.79
CA ARG A 954 26.36 -11.64 -5.65
C ARG A 954 27.00 -13.01 -5.76
N SER A 955 28.33 -13.10 -5.75
CA SER A 955 29.02 -14.39 -5.81
C SER A 955 29.03 -15.16 -4.49
N ASP A 956 28.57 -14.55 -3.39
CA ASP A 956 28.42 -15.22 -2.10
C ASP A 956 27.04 -15.89 -2.01
N TYR A 957 26.95 -17.08 -2.59
CA TYR A 957 25.77 -17.94 -2.56
C TYR A 957 25.53 -18.61 -1.18
N VAL A 958 26.24 -18.21 -0.12
CA VAL A 958 25.89 -18.62 1.25
C VAL A 958 25.03 -17.53 1.88
N GLN A 959 25.53 -16.29 1.88
CA GLN A 959 24.87 -15.19 2.57
C GLN A 959 23.81 -14.48 1.71
N ASN A 960 23.98 -14.47 0.38
CA ASN A 960 23.14 -13.73 -0.57
C ASN A 960 22.23 -14.63 -1.41
N GLU A 961 22.24 -15.93 -1.13
CA GLU A 961 21.26 -16.85 -1.70
C GLU A 961 19.85 -16.44 -1.27
N VAL A 962 18.91 -16.60 -2.21
CA VAL A 962 17.48 -16.38 -2.02
C VAL A 962 16.78 -17.58 -2.65
N ALA A 963 15.81 -18.15 -1.94
CA ALA A 963 15.12 -19.37 -2.37
C ALA A 963 13.67 -19.41 -1.89
N ASP A 964 12.84 -20.21 -2.58
CA ASP A 964 11.42 -20.31 -2.28
C ASP A 964 11.15 -20.82 -0.85
N ASP A 965 12.00 -21.74 -0.36
CA ASP A 965 11.95 -22.32 0.97
C ASP A 965 12.42 -21.34 2.04
N TYR A 966 13.40 -20.48 1.73
CA TYR A 966 13.93 -19.46 2.64
C TYR A 966 12.84 -18.47 3.09
N ASN A 967 11.92 -18.13 2.18
CA ASN A 967 10.85 -17.19 2.44
C ASN A 967 9.65 -17.80 3.18
N SER A 968 9.48 -19.12 3.17
CA SER A 968 8.19 -19.76 3.49
C SER A 968 7.80 -19.61 4.97
N GLY A 969 8.68 -20.01 5.89
CA GLY A 969 8.48 -19.83 7.32
C GLY A 969 8.54 -18.36 7.72
N PHE A 970 9.41 -17.56 7.11
CA PHE A 970 9.44 -16.11 7.34
C PHE A 970 8.10 -15.44 7.01
N GLN A 971 7.51 -15.74 5.85
CA GLN A 971 6.20 -15.24 5.45
C GLN A 971 5.11 -15.73 6.41
N GLY A 972 5.16 -17.00 6.82
CA GLY A 972 4.21 -17.56 7.77
C GLY A 972 4.30 -16.88 9.15
N ALA A 973 5.52 -16.60 9.62
CA ALA A 973 5.75 -15.89 10.87
C ALA A 973 5.31 -14.42 10.81
N LEU A 974 5.55 -13.74 9.68
CA LEU A 974 5.01 -12.40 9.44
C LEU A 974 3.49 -12.38 9.53
N ALA A 975 2.79 -13.32 8.87
CA ALA A 975 1.35 -13.45 8.97
C ALA A 975 0.88 -13.71 10.42
N GLY A 976 1.59 -14.58 11.15
CA GLY A 976 1.35 -14.83 12.56
C GLY A 976 1.54 -13.58 13.44
N ILE A 977 2.57 -12.77 13.20
CA ILE A 977 2.80 -11.52 13.93
C ILE A 977 1.70 -10.48 13.63
N VAL A 978 1.26 -10.36 12.36
CA VAL A 978 0.13 -9.49 12.00
C VAL A 978 -1.17 -9.99 12.67
N HIS A 979 -1.37 -11.30 12.77
CA HIS A 979 -2.44 -11.89 13.57
C HIS A 979 -2.32 -11.53 15.07
N LEU A 980 -1.13 -11.57 15.66
CA LEU A 980 -0.93 -11.14 17.05
C LEU A 980 -1.20 -9.64 17.25
N GLN A 981 -0.86 -8.79 16.27
CA GLN A 981 -1.24 -7.37 16.30
C GLN A 981 -2.77 -7.20 16.30
N ALA A 982 -3.47 -8.02 15.53
CA ALA A 982 -4.93 -8.00 15.45
C ALA A 982 -5.62 -8.40 16.75
N THR A 983 -5.05 -9.38 17.43
CA THR A 983 -5.60 -9.95 18.67
C THR A 983 -5.06 -9.26 19.93
N ASN A 984 -4.35 -8.13 19.78
CA ASN A 984 -3.66 -7.41 20.86
C ASN A 984 -2.79 -8.34 21.74
N SER A 985 -2.18 -9.34 21.10
CA SER A 985 -1.36 -10.38 21.73
C SER A 985 0.10 -10.32 21.31
N LEU A 986 0.50 -9.26 20.60
CA LEU A 986 1.90 -9.02 20.22
C LEU A 986 2.73 -8.74 21.50
N PRO A 987 3.78 -9.53 21.78
CA PRO A 987 4.59 -9.35 22.98
C PRO A 987 5.56 -8.18 22.83
N ALA A 988 5.95 -7.60 23.96
CA ALA A 988 7.12 -6.74 24.01
C ALA A 988 8.39 -7.56 23.74
N THR A 989 9.27 -7.05 22.88
CA THR A 989 10.53 -7.67 22.49
C THR A 989 11.72 -6.96 23.15
N ASN A 990 12.80 -7.69 23.37
CA ASN A 990 14.07 -7.18 23.88
C ASN A 990 15.21 -7.67 22.96
N ASN A 991 15.16 -7.27 21.68
CA ASN A 991 16.21 -7.56 20.73
C ASN A 991 17.57 -7.06 21.25
N LYS A 992 18.65 -7.85 21.09
CA LYS A 992 19.98 -7.48 21.64
C LYS A 992 20.61 -6.29 20.92
N CYS A 993 20.29 -6.12 19.64
CA CYS A 993 20.77 -5.04 18.78
C CYS A 993 19.58 -4.30 18.15
N PRO A 994 18.77 -3.57 18.92
CA PRO A 994 17.57 -2.94 18.39
C PRO A 994 17.92 -1.81 17.41
N CYS A 995 17.14 -1.69 16.34
CA CYS A 995 17.22 -0.58 15.41
C CYS A 995 16.65 0.69 16.07
N ASN A 996 17.54 1.58 16.52
CA ASN A 996 17.18 2.92 16.99
C ASN A 996 17.31 3.88 15.80
N ALA A 997 16.20 4.09 15.09
CA ALA A 997 16.12 5.00 13.95
C ALA A 997 16.28 6.48 14.35
#